data_AF-A0AAD9UQE1-F1
#
_entry.id   AF-A0AAD9UQE1-F1
#
_cell.length_a   1.000
_cell.length_b   1.000
_cell.length_c   1.000
_cell.angle_alpha   90.00
_cell.angle_beta   90.00
_cell.angle_gamma   90.00
#
_symmetry.space_group_name_H-M   'P 1'
#
loop_
_entity.id
_entity.type
_entity.pdbx_description
1 polymer ?
#
loop_
_entity_poly.entity_id
_entity_poly.type
_entity_poly.pdbx_seq_one_letter_code
_entity_poly.pdbx_strand_id
1 'polypeptide(L)'
;MNGLIHCVALVLGVFANLARSQCTEFLTLDIANIDANQFRIVDGNGKRLVIPINDDPRHDRCIGDVADGQQLITPHVGAECEYRAVYLTNLGVDPNSPQGSELLVDENDKTQLVQVHTRTHGQLYRLRFFKTRAGKYIEAEFHLVPLDICGWDFDNFHLAETTEGISYTPKHLIAIGSIVCEDKELLPYSPFIYSRSVKQQDNLWIVSTTPVIGSPFDQVLLPLSPDSGEYRVHYINGETLDLSLGPDHYYMVASECGDDCIFYDGCSDVSFIIDAVTQKDEVIFFDPEVHCLDAKLETFGNERHLSIYVKYRTIEKPSVWFFISSDNGPFNEPSLGPQTLDVASAELPAHVQSEDSGNVVTYTVIPRHRLHYVIATVVSNGHVIFDYRHDLEKLRNVKVEVMDNVVAILIEYAFGHPQRLLYQIDEDGTIAPFKPNPLVLDLSDFMESDAFKVNELSPQVYKITTASPLHKIGTIVLGDFVVYPNQFLIHQTECVYSNNDLYLTSTMYNGAEVRLKYTMQDILNPIESCQVFVEQHKESIALDISKYATFANDPMLHVESSDLYMRVQVKDPFTRVIGTVSFANKVLIPQDNDAVERQIYLGGNGILENIHIKTCNVDGDCYIQSFTASIKDCKISFSKSTKQAVPLDLDPNAQLPLEIHLVDFGAAKFFRIKDEFAATHKIGNVNFKEMLLEAEKPNVDVRLVNLQVKRHDDIFSGLYKLMDIGILSKFTCRHELNVTGNNPNVTNTLAPLEPLTINTNLCGPRERAISVRYHYGVYTFNVPWSRTAAYSLEKISFETSNHDTIHLVQAEDPKDNLSSRVFVRMHNGHESGAFTLQVNQDDDEPAHYLCNVLDLDDFTVSRIDAHTPHDVYRQLYHAVTVHDASPHEAAL
;
A
#
# COMPACT_ATOMS: atom_id res chain seq x y z
N MET A 1 -9.02 40.70 -33.99
CA MET A 1 -9.27 39.24 -34.19
C MET A 1 -8.02 38.42 -34.50
N ASN A 2 -6.90 38.99 -34.96
CA ASN A 2 -5.68 38.22 -35.29
C ASN A 2 -4.75 37.89 -34.09
N GLY A 3 -4.97 38.49 -32.91
CA GLY A 3 -4.16 38.25 -31.71
C GLY A 3 -4.58 37.04 -30.87
N LEU A 4 -5.86 36.63 -30.92
CA LEU A 4 -6.38 35.49 -30.14
C LEU A 4 -5.98 34.13 -30.75
N ILE A 5 -5.76 34.08 -32.07
CA ILE A 5 -5.42 32.86 -32.81
C ILE A 5 -3.95 32.46 -32.59
N HIS A 6 -3.05 33.43 -32.30
CA HIS A 6 -1.63 33.13 -32.05
C HIS A 6 -1.36 32.58 -30.64
N CYS A 7 -2.10 33.02 -29.61
CA CYS A 7 -1.94 32.47 -28.26
C CYS A 7 -2.56 31.07 -28.12
N VAL A 8 -3.68 30.79 -28.79
CA VAL A 8 -4.32 29.46 -28.76
C VAL A 8 -3.51 28.44 -29.56
N ALA A 9 -2.84 28.82 -30.66
CA ALA A 9 -1.96 27.93 -31.42
C ALA A 9 -0.65 27.59 -30.68
N LEU A 10 -0.14 28.51 -29.84
CA LEU A 10 1.10 28.30 -29.08
C LEU A 10 0.86 27.42 -27.83
N VAL A 11 -0.34 27.51 -27.23
CA VAL A 11 -0.79 26.60 -26.16
C VAL A 11 -1.18 25.22 -26.73
N LEU A 12 -1.90 25.16 -27.85
CA LEU A 12 -2.20 23.87 -28.52
C LEU A 12 -0.94 23.19 -29.10
N GLY A 13 0.10 23.92 -29.50
CA GLY A 13 1.38 23.35 -29.94
C GLY A 13 2.23 22.74 -28.81
N VAL A 14 2.01 23.14 -27.56
CA VAL A 14 2.66 22.55 -26.38
C VAL A 14 1.89 21.32 -25.88
N PHE A 15 0.55 21.33 -25.95
CA PHE A 15 -0.27 20.18 -25.55
C PHE A 15 -0.41 19.09 -26.63
N ALA A 16 -0.35 19.42 -27.94
CA ALA A 16 -0.39 18.42 -29.02
C ALA A 16 0.88 17.55 -29.13
N ASN A 17 1.92 17.84 -28.35
CA ASN A 17 3.16 17.05 -28.26
C ASN A 17 3.15 16.03 -27.10
N LEU A 18 2.03 15.84 -26.40
CA LEU A 18 1.88 14.82 -25.37
C LEU A 18 1.65 13.40 -25.91
N ALA A 19 1.61 13.24 -27.24
CA ALA A 19 1.83 11.98 -27.95
C ALA A 19 3.10 12.09 -28.80
N ARG A 20 4.27 12.32 -28.18
CA ARG A 20 5.55 12.38 -28.90
C ARG A 20 6.16 10.99 -29.06
N SER A 21 6.51 10.67 -30.30
CA SER A 21 7.24 9.48 -30.72
C SER A 21 8.58 9.36 -30.00
N GLN A 22 8.99 8.12 -29.74
CA GLN A 22 10.37 7.80 -29.32
C GLN A 22 11.37 8.38 -30.33
N CYS A 23 12.54 8.83 -29.85
CA CYS A 23 13.55 9.39 -30.73
C CYS A 23 14.03 8.32 -31.72
N THR A 24 14.00 8.62 -33.01
CA THR A 24 14.41 7.69 -34.08
C THR A 24 15.88 7.86 -34.47
N GLU A 25 16.47 9.02 -34.15
CA GLU A 25 17.85 9.36 -34.49
C GLU A 25 18.54 10.03 -33.28
N PHE A 26 19.80 9.67 -33.03
CA PHE A 26 20.59 10.17 -31.90
C PHE A 26 21.87 10.87 -32.37
N LEU A 27 22.01 12.14 -32.01
CA LEU A 27 23.14 12.99 -32.39
C LEU A 27 24.13 13.16 -31.24
N THR A 28 25.42 12.96 -31.48
CA THR A 28 26.46 13.23 -30.48
C THR A 28 26.66 14.74 -30.34
N LEU A 29 26.55 15.25 -29.11
CA LEU A 29 26.81 16.65 -28.79
C LEU A 29 28.21 16.79 -28.19
N ASP A 30 29.09 17.49 -28.91
CA ASP A 30 30.36 18.00 -28.36
C ASP A 30 30.18 19.45 -27.90
N ILE A 31 30.21 19.68 -26.58
CA ILE A 31 30.01 21.02 -26.00
C ILE A 31 31.23 21.94 -26.22
N ALA A 32 32.40 21.38 -26.58
CA ALA A 32 33.57 22.17 -26.96
C ALA A 32 33.42 22.79 -28.35
N ASN A 33 32.67 22.14 -29.23
CA ASN A 33 32.43 22.57 -30.61
C ASN A 33 31.04 22.14 -31.11
N ILE A 34 30.02 22.93 -30.77
CA ILE A 34 28.62 22.62 -31.11
C ILE A 34 28.38 22.86 -32.61
N ASP A 35 27.99 21.81 -33.34
CA ASP A 35 27.63 21.91 -34.77
C ASP A 35 26.27 22.62 -34.94
N ALA A 36 26.33 23.86 -35.43
CA ALA A 36 25.16 24.70 -35.68
C ALA A 36 24.20 24.16 -36.77
N ASN A 37 24.62 23.16 -37.57
CA ASN A 37 23.73 22.50 -38.54
C ASN A 37 22.90 21.37 -37.90
N GLN A 38 23.32 20.88 -36.74
CA GLN A 38 22.68 19.76 -36.04
C GLN A 38 21.95 20.23 -34.78
N PHE A 39 22.45 21.29 -34.14
CA PHE A 39 21.96 21.78 -32.87
C PHE A 39 21.60 23.25 -32.92
N ARG A 40 20.48 23.58 -32.28
CA ARG A 40 20.06 24.94 -32.02
C ARG A 40 20.47 25.31 -30.59
N ILE A 41 21.15 26.44 -30.48
CA ILE A 41 21.50 27.07 -29.21
C ILE A 41 20.46 28.15 -28.91
N VAL A 42 19.91 28.12 -27.70
CA VAL A 42 19.01 29.13 -27.17
C VAL A 42 19.67 29.74 -25.94
N ASP A 43 20.16 30.97 -26.06
CA ASP A 43 20.75 31.73 -24.96
C ASP A 43 19.64 32.40 -24.13
N GLY A 44 19.78 32.39 -22.80
CA GLY A 44 18.89 33.12 -21.89
C GLY A 44 19.44 33.22 -20.46
N ASN A 45 19.33 34.38 -19.82
CA ASN A 45 19.71 34.65 -18.40
C ASN A 45 20.96 33.90 -17.90
N GLY A 46 22.07 33.93 -18.65
CA GLY A 46 23.33 33.28 -18.26
C GLY A 46 23.38 31.76 -18.43
N LYS A 47 22.37 31.16 -19.05
CA LYS A 47 22.29 29.75 -19.44
C LYS A 47 22.24 29.61 -20.96
N ARG A 48 22.84 28.54 -21.49
CA ARG A 48 22.71 28.14 -22.89
C ARG A 48 22.01 26.80 -22.96
N LEU A 49 20.84 26.77 -23.59
CA LEU A 49 20.13 25.52 -23.89
C LEU A 49 20.55 25.03 -25.27
N VAL A 50 20.99 23.78 -25.35
CA VAL A 50 21.33 23.09 -26.60
C VAL A 50 20.30 22.00 -26.85
N ILE A 51 19.65 22.07 -28.01
CA ILE A 51 18.65 21.10 -28.48
C ILE A 51 18.92 20.72 -29.93
N PRO A 52 18.56 19.50 -30.36
CA PRO A 52 18.69 19.10 -31.76
C PRO A 52 17.73 19.88 -32.66
N ILE A 53 18.14 20.09 -33.90
CA ILE A 53 17.31 20.70 -34.94
C ILE A 53 16.40 19.62 -35.53
N ASN A 54 15.08 19.73 -35.27
CA ASN A 54 14.05 18.84 -35.82
C ASN A 54 13.32 19.54 -36.98
N ASP A 55 13.88 19.42 -38.18
CA ASP A 55 13.33 20.03 -39.41
C ASP A 55 12.35 19.10 -40.16
N ASP A 56 12.40 17.79 -39.92
CA ASP A 56 11.46 16.79 -40.48
C ASP A 56 10.56 16.22 -39.38
N PRO A 57 9.24 16.43 -39.43
CA PRO A 57 8.30 15.87 -38.45
C PRO A 57 8.23 14.34 -38.45
N ARG A 58 8.92 13.65 -39.36
CA ARG A 58 9.03 12.17 -39.40
C ARG A 58 10.26 11.60 -38.70
N HIS A 59 11.21 12.46 -38.30
CA HIS A 59 12.44 12.05 -37.60
C HIS A 59 12.58 12.87 -36.32
N ASP A 60 12.19 12.28 -35.19
CA ASP A 60 12.46 12.88 -33.89
C ASP A 60 13.93 12.61 -33.55
N ARG A 61 14.74 13.66 -33.60
CA ARG A 61 16.16 13.60 -33.22
C ARG A 61 16.32 13.96 -31.76
N CYS A 62 17.23 13.26 -31.09
CA CYS A 62 17.59 13.51 -29.70
C CYS A 62 19.11 13.57 -29.52
N ILE A 63 19.57 14.22 -28.45
CA ILE A 63 20.98 14.17 -28.07
C ILE A 63 21.30 12.75 -27.59
N GLY A 64 22.27 12.10 -28.21
CA GLY A 64 22.88 10.84 -27.79
C GLY A 64 23.97 11.12 -26.77
N ASP A 65 25.23 10.85 -27.10
CA ASP A 65 26.38 11.15 -26.23
C ASP A 65 26.53 12.66 -25.99
N VAL A 66 26.93 13.03 -24.78
CA VAL A 66 27.37 14.40 -24.46
C VAL A 66 28.84 14.35 -24.08
N ALA A 67 29.67 15.08 -24.81
CA ALA A 67 31.12 15.09 -24.66
C ALA A 67 31.66 16.53 -24.64
N ASP A 68 32.88 16.68 -24.14
CA ASP A 68 33.72 17.87 -24.22
C ASP A 68 35.04 17.46 -24.89
N GLY A 69 35.10 17.64 -26.21
CA GLY A 69 36.15 17.08 -27.06
C GLY A 69 36.18 15.54 -27.00
N GLN A 70 37.31 14.97 -26.58
CA GLN A 70 37.47 13.51 -26.45
C GLN A 70 36.86 12.94 -25.17
N GLN A 71 36.38 13.79 -24.27
CA GLN A 71 35.93 13.38 -22.97
C GLN A 71 34.42 13.18 -22.93
N LEU A 72 33.98 11.96 -22.65
CA LEU A 72 32.58 11.68 -22.41
C LEU A 72 32.12 12.24 -21.06
N ILE A 73 31.05 13.03 -21.08
CA ILE A 73 30.40 13.55 -19.87
C ILE A 73 29.26 12.61 -19.49
N THR A 74 28.38 12.32 -20.45
CA THR A 74 27.28 11.37 -20.26
C THR A 74 27.16 10.46 -21.48
N PRO A 75 26.97 9.15 -21.28
CA PRO A 75 26.86 8.19 -22.37
C PRO A 75 25.57 8.35 -23.18
N HIS A 76 25.57 7.69 -24.33
CA HIS A 76 24.43 7.46 -25.21
C HIS A 76 23.22 6.93 -24.43
N VAL A 77 22.04 7.44 -24.76
CA VAL A 77 20.75 6.96 -24.23
C VAL A 77 20.17 5.89 -25.14
N GLY A 78 19.42 4.95 -24.59
CA GLY A 78 18.78 3.91 -25.39
C GLY A 78 17.63 4.43 -26.26
N ALA A 79 17.09 3.56 -27.12
CA ALA A 79 15.98 3.85 -28.02
C ALA A 79 14.69 4.30 -27.30
N GLU A 80 14.59 4.04 -25.99
CA GLU A 80 13.50 4.48 -25.11
C GLU A 80 13.50 5.98 -24.79
N CYS A 81 14.54 6.72 -25.19
CA CYS A 81 14.58 8.16 -25.01
C CYS A 81 13.50 8.84 -25.84
N GLU A 82 12.79 9.77 -25.20
CA GLU A 82 11.76 10.61 -25.84
C GLU A 82 12.26 12.04 -26.04
N TYR A 83 13.22 12.46 -25.21
CA TYR A 83 13.77 13.81 -25.23
C TYR A 83 15.08 13.86 -24.44
N ARG A 84 16.08 14.58 -24.95
CA ARG A 84 17.29 14.93 -24.20
C ARG A 84 17.72 16.34 -24.54
N ALA A 85 18.01 17.14 -23.51
CA ALA A 85 18.50 18.51 -23.63
C ALA A 85 19.69 18.76 -22.69
N VAL A 86 20.57 19.65 -23.12
CA VAL A 86 21.77 20.03 -22.36
C VAL A 86 21.73 21.53 -22.08
N TYR A 87 21.88 21.89 -20.80
CA TYR A 87 22.03 23.27 -20.37
C TYR A 87 23.46 23.50 -19.91
N LEU A 88 24.08 24.57 -20.41
CA LEU A 88 25.41 25.01 -20.02
C LEU A 88 25.27 26.29 -19.23
N THR A 89 25.78 26.30 -17.99
CA THR A 89 25.71 27.46 -17.09
C THR A 89 27.09 27.71 -16.50
N ASN A 90 27.54 28.96 -16.44
CA ASN A 90 28.77 29.31 -15.73
C ASN A 90 28.39 29.83 -14.33
N LEU A 91 28.89 29.16 -13.29
CA LEU A 91 28.63 29.49 -11.89
C LEU A 91 29.91 30.03 -11.24
N GLY A 92 29.80 31.02 -10.36
CA GLY A 92 30.91 31.36 -9.47
C GLY A 92 31.21 30.20 -8.53
N VAL A 93 32.47 30.04 -8.12
CA VAL A 93 32.86 28.98 -7.18
C VAL A 93 33.07 29.58 -5.80
N ASP A 94 32.41 29.03 -4.79
CA ASP A 94 32.82 29.26 -3.40
C ASP A 94 33.97 28.30 -3.06
N PRO A 95 35.21 28.80 -2.85
CA PRO A 95 36.36 27.96 -2.51
C PRO A 95 36.20 27.24 -1.16
N ASN A 96 35.27 27.67 -0.30
CA ASN A 96 34.98 27.02 0.98
C ASN A 96 33.94 25.90 0.86
N SER A 97 33.32 25.71 -0.30
CA SER A 97 32.41 24.59 -0.53
C SER A 97 33.18 23.27 -0.59
N PRO A 98 32.60 22.14 -0.11
CA PRO A 98 33.30 20.84 -0.06
C PRO A 98 33.87 20.39 -1.41
N GLN A 99 33.16 20.66 -2.51
CA GLN A 99 33.60 20.32 -3.87
C GLN A 99 34.41 21.42 -4.55
N GLY A 100 34.34 22.69 -4.09
CA GLY A 100 34.93 23.84 -4.77
C GLY A 100 36.45 23.78 -4.97
N SER A 101 37.16 23.07 -4.08
CA SER A 101 38.61 22.88 -4.18
C SER A 101 39.07 21.97 -5.32
N GLU A 102 38.18 21.10 -5.82
CA GLU A 102 38.48 20.11 -6.88
C GLU A 102 38.07 20.60 -8.27
N LEU A 103 37.29 21.69 -8.35
CA LEU A 103 36.74 22.19 -9.60
C LEU A 103 37.78 22.93 -10.44
N LEU A 104 37.68 22.76 -11.76
CA LEU A 104 38.36 23.62 -12.73
C LEU A 104 37.62 24.95 -12.78
N VAL A 105 38.36 26.01 -12.51
CA VAL A 105 37.84 27.38 -12.44
C VAL A 105 38.57 28.22 -13.48
N ASP A 106 37.83 29.06 -14.19
CA ASP A 106 38.36 29.99 -15.17
C ASP A 106 38.98 31.23 -14.52
N GLU A 107 39.50 32.14 -15.35
CA GLU A 107 40.16 33.37 -14.90
C GLU A 107 39.23 34.36 -14.16
N ASN A 108 37.91 34.13 -14.18
CA ASN A 108 36.89 34.94 -13.51
C ASN A 108 36.29 34.24 -12.28
N ASP A 109 36.98 33.25 -11.74
CA ASP A 109 36.51 32.41 -10.62
C ASP A 109 35.19 31.67 -10.92
N LYS A 110 34.94 31.32 -12.19
CA LYS A 110 33.74 30.57 -12.61
C LYS A 110 34.07 29.16 -13.07
N THR A 111 33.15 28.24 -12.82
CA THR A 111 33.17 26.87 -13.33
C THR A 111 31.96 26.62 -14.24
N GLN A 112 32.13 25.78 -15.26
CA GLN A 112 31.04 25.38 -16.14
C GLN A 112 30.28 24.20 -15.53
N LEU A 113 28.98 24.41 -15.31
CA LEU A 113 28.02 23.38 -14.97
C LEU A 113 27.34 22.86 -16.23
N VAL A 114 27.41 21.56 -16.45
CA VAL A 114 26.68 20.87 -17.52
C VAL A 114 25.49 20.17 -16.92
N GLN A 115 24.28 20.57 -17.31
CA GLN A 115 23.03 19.95 -16.86
C GLN A 115 22.45 19.14 -18.00
N VAL A 116 22.12 17.87 -17.73
CA VAL A 116 21.55 16.96 -18.73
C VAL A 116 20.16 16.56 -18.27
N HIS A 117 19.16 16.93 -19.07
CA HIS A 117 17.76 16.61 -18.81
C HIS A 117 17.31 15.57 -19.82
N THR A 118 16.90 14.41 -19.37
CA THR A 118 16.48 13.31 -20.25
C THR A 118 15.11 12.80 -19.84
N ARG A 119 14.22 12.63 -20.82
CA ARG A 119 12.94 11.95 -20.65
C ARG A 119 13.00 10.55 -21.24
N THR A 120 12.65 9.56 -20.44
CA THR A 120 12.52 8.15 -20.83
C THR A 120 11.26 7.58 -20.18
N HIS A 121 10.44 6.86 -20.95
CA HIS A 121 9.19 6.27 -20.45
C HIS A 121 8.25 7.28 -19.74
N GLY A 122 8.12 8.48 -20.31
CA GLY A 122 7.38 9.59 -19.73
C GLY A 122 8.01 10.24 -18.49
N GLN A 123 9.13 9.70 -17.97
CA GLN A 123 9.80 10.19 -16.77
C GLN A 123 10.98 11.09 -17.11
N LEU A 124 10.98 12.31 -16.58
CA LEU A 124 12.09 13.26 -16.73
C LEU A 124 13.06 13.07 -15.57
N TYR A 125 14.32 12.77 -15.88
CA TYR A 125 15.41 12.80 -14.91
C TYR A 125 16.47 13.84 -15.27
N ARG A 126 17.16 14.37 -14.25
CA ARG A 126 18.05 15.52 -14.38
C ARG A 126 19.37 15.25 -13.68
N LEU A 127 20.47 15.36 -14.42
CA LEU A 127 21.83 15.20 -13.92
C LEU A 127 22.62 16.50 -14.05
N ARG A 128 23.68 16.64 -13.28
CA ARG A 128 24.59 17.80 -13.28
C ARG A 128 26.03 17.33 -13.22
N PHE A 129 26.92 18.01 -13.94
CA PHE A 129 28.33 17.67 -13.95
C PHE A 129 29.20 18.91 -13.87
N PHE A 130 30.30 18.80 -13.12
CA PHE A 130 31.39 19.76 -13.12
C PHE A 130 32.65 19.15 -13.71
N LYS A 131 33.47 20.01 -14.34
CA LYS A 131 34.83 19.65 -14.74
C LYS A 131 35.79 19.88 -13.57
N THR A 132 36.51 18.84 -13.18
CA THR A 132 37.57 18.88 -12.16
C THR A 132 38.87 19.43 -12.72
N ARG A 133 39.79 19.86 -11.84
CA ARG A 133 41.14 20.30 -12.22
C ARG A 133 41.95 19.25 -12.97
N ALA A 134 41.68 17.97 -12.74
CA ALA A 134 42.27 16.85 -13.46
C ALA A 134 41.72 16.70 -14.91
N GLY A 135 40.81 17.59 -15.32
CA GLY A 135 40.11 17.49 -16.59
C GLY A 135 39.13 16.32 -16.61
N LYS A 136 38.62 15.85 -15.47
CA LYS A 136 37.57 14.81 -15.37
C LYS A 136 36.21 15.42 -15.08
N TYR A 137 35.13 14.95 -15.70
CA TYR A 137 33.77 15.29 -15.26
C TYR A 137 33.34 14.40 -14.10
N ILE A 138 32.78 15.01 -13.06
CA ILE A 138 32.15 14.34 -11.91
C ILE A 138 30.71 14.83 -11.77
N GLU A 139 29.84 14.00 -11.21
CA GLU A 139 28.49 14.41 -10.87
C GLU A 139 28.53 15.51 -9.80
N ALA A 140 27.74 16.56 -10.00
CA ALA A 140 27.71 17.72 -9.13
C ALA A 140 26.71 17.53 -7.99
N GLU A 141 27.18 17.65 -6.74
CA GLU A 141 26.31 17.62 -5.57
C GLU A 141 26.19 19.04 -5.01
N PHE A 142 24.97 19.51 -4.83
CA PHE A 142 24.71 20.82 -4.24
C PHE A 142 24.52 20.65 -2.75
N HIS A 143 25.08 21.55 -1.96
CA HIS A 143 24.84 21.55 -0.53
C HIS A 143 23.40 21.98 -0.26
N LEU A 144 22.58 21.04 0.21
CA LEU A 144 21.20 21.28 0.54
C LEU A 144 21.12 21.92 1.94
N VAL A 145 20.66 23.17 1.99
CA VAL A 145 20.51 23.93 3.24
C VAL A 145 19.03 24.17 3.55
N PRO A 146 18.61 24.16 4.83
CA PRO A 146 17.26 24.56 5.20
C PRO A 146 17.06 26.05 4.91
N LEU A 147 15.85 26.42 4.46
CA LEU A 147 15.40 27.82 4.46
C LEU A 147 14.40 27.99 5.59
N ASP A 148 14.75 28.82 6.58
CA ASP A 148 13.83 29.25 7.63
C ASP A 148 13.09 30.51 7.18
N ILE A 149 11.79 30.39 6.92
CA ILE A 149 10.94 31.50 6.44
C ILE A 149 10.45 32.41 7.58
N CYS A 150 10.61 31.98 8.83
CA CYS A 150 10.24 32.72 10.04
C CYS A 150 11.47 33.35 10.72
N GLY A 151 12.65 32.79 10.43
CA GLY A 151 13.94 33.31 10.84
C GLY A 151 14.33 34.62 10.15
N TRP A 152 15.43 35.20 10.63
CA TRP A 152 15.94 36.50 10.16
C TRP A 152 17.23 36.38 9.35
N ASP A 153 17.79 35.17 9.24
CA ASP A 153 19.03 34.88 8.56
C ASP A 153 18.77 34.25 7.19
N PHE A 154 19.07 35.03 6.14
CA PHE A 154 19.01 34.59 4.75
C PHE A 154 20.40 34.63 4.10
N ASP A 155 21.47 34.54 4.88
CA ASP A 155 22.84 34.72 4.39
C ASP A 155 23.23 33.70 3.31
N ASN A 156 22.56 32.56 3.21
CA ASN A 156 22.80 31.57 2.15
C ASN A 156 22.10 31.90 0.81
N PHE A 157 21.33 32.99 0.75
CA PHE A 157 20.45 33.32 -0.37
C PHE A 157 20.72 34.72 -0.92
N HIS A 158 20.59 34.85 -2.24
CA HIS A 158 20.47 36.13 -2.91
C HIS A 158 19.01 36.57 -2.90
N LEU A 159 18.77 37.76 -2.38
CA LEU A 159 17.47 38.43 -2.42
C LEU A 159 17.39 39.26 -3.70
N ALA A 160 16.35 39.02 -4.49
CA ALA A 160 16.01 39.84 -5.64
C ALA A 160 14.59 40.34 -5.50
N GLU A 161 14.42 41.66 -5.33
CA GLU A 161 13.11 42.30 -5.45
C GLU A 161 12.68 42.29 -6.92
N THR A 162 11.52 41.69 -7.17
CA THR A 162 10.86 41.66 -8.47
C THR A 162 9.57 42.46 -8.39
N THR A 163 8.98 42.79 -9.55
CA THR A 163 7.64 43.41 -9.61
C THR A 163 6.54 42.55 -8.99
N GLU A 164 6.83 41.27 -8.73
CA GLU A 164 5.88 40.29 -8.22
C GLU A 164 6.26 39.79 -6.81
N GLY A 165 7.22 40.42 -6.12
CA GLY A 165 7.64 40.04 -4.75
C GLY A 165 9.15 39.78 -4.60
N ILE A 166 9.55 39.22 -3.45
CA ILE A 166 10.95 38.94 -3.11
C ILE A 166 11.29 37.51 -3.50
N SER A 167 12.25 37.33 -4.41
CA SER A 167 12.76 36.00 -4.77
C SER A 167 14.00 35.65 -3.95
N TYR A 168 13.97 34.47 -3.34
CA TYR A 168 15.07 33.88 -2.59
C TYR A 168 15.75 32.84 -3.49
N THR A 169 16.91 33.21 -4.02
CA THR A 169 17.69 32.33 -4.89
C THR A 169 18.93 31.83 -4.15
N PRO A 170 19.20 30.52 -4.10
CA PRO A 170 20.41 30.01 -3.45
C PRO A 170 21.69 30.64 -4.01
N LYS A 171 22.67 30.86 -3.14
CA LYS A 171 24.06 31.16 -3.56
C LYS A 171 24.65 29.97 -4.34
N HIS A 172 25.78 30.19 -5.00
CA HIS A 172 26.40 29.18 -5.85
C HIS A 172 26.65 27.86 -5.11
N LEU A 173 26.37 26.72 -5.77
CA LEU A 173 26.53 25.36 -5.23
C LEU A 173 25.65 25.03 -4.01
N ILE A 174 24.71 25.90 -3.66
CA ILE A 174 23.71 25.69 -2.62
C ILE A 174 22.36 25.43 -3.28
N ALA A 175 21.54 24.58 -2.67
CA ALA A 175 20.13 24.41 -3.02
C ALA A 175 19.29 24.36 -1.75
N ILE A 176 18.01 24.70 -1.84
CA ILE A 176 17.10 24.63 -0.69
C ILE A 176 16.69 23.16 -0.49
N GLY A 177 17.02 22.61 0.68
CA GLY A 177 16.73 21.24 1.09
C GLY A 177 15.36 21.11 1.75
N SER A 178 15.21 21.58 2.97
CA SER A 178 13.94 21.69 3.69
C SER A 178 13.45 23.14 3.73
N ILE A 179 12.14 23.33 3.89
CA ILE A 179 11.57 24.61 4.30
C ILE A 179 11.10 24.45 5.73
N VAL A 180 11.59 25.32 6.62
CA VAL A 180 11.22 25.33 8.04
C VAL A 180 10.67 26.69 8.43
N CYS A 181 9.93 26.73 9.52
CA CYS A 181 9.58 27.94 10.25
C CYS A 181 10.02 27.69 11.68
N GLU A 182 11.13 28.30 12.09
CA GLU A 182 11.81 27.98 13.34
C GLU A 182 12.09 26.46 13.45
N ASP A 183 11.56 25.79 14.47
CA ASP A 183 11.75 24.36 14.72
C ASP A 183 10.81 23.47 13.89
N LYS A 184 9.81 24.04 13.22
CA LYS A 184 8.77 23.29 12.51
C LYS A 184 9.16 23.08 11.05
N GLU A 185 9.32 21.83 10.65
CA GLU A 185 9.52 21.48 9.24
C GLU A 185 8.20 21.56 8.47
N LEU A 186 8.13 22.47 7.49
CA LEU A 186 6.96 22.67 6.63
C LEU A 186 7.05 21.83 5.36
N LEU A 187 8.26 21.71 4.78
CA LEU A 187 8.55 20.83 3.65
C LEU A 187 9.84 20.06 3.92
N PRO A 188 9.81 18.71 3.84
CA PRO A 188 10.93 17.89 4.26
C PRO A 188 12.13 17.98 3.33
N TYR A 189 13.30 17.71 3.90
CA TYR A 189 14.53 17.46 3.15
C TYR A 189 14.41 16.20 2.27
N SER A 190 14.88 16.26 1.03
CA SER A 190 15.09 15.07 0.18
C SER A 190 16.34 15.24 -0.69
N PRO A 191 17.20 14.20 -0.80
CA PRO A 191 18.36 14.24 -1.69
C PRO A 191 17.96 14.20 -3.18
N PHE A 192 16.69 13.89 -3.49
CA PHE A 192 16.14 13.92 -4.85
C PHE A 192 15.57 15.30 -5.23
N ILE A 193 15.86 16.35 -4.46
CA ILE A 193 15.57 17.72 -4.88
C ILE A 193 16.67 18.18 -5.83
N TYR A 194 16.34 18.36 -7.10
CA TYR A 194 17.26 18.91 -8.09
C TYR A 194 17.47 20.40 -7.82
N SER A 195 16.38 21.16 -7.74
CA SER A 195 16.41 22.56 -7.36
C SER A 195 15.09 22.94 -6.72
N ARG A 196 15.15 23.83 -5.72
CA ARG A 196 13.98 24.47 -5.14
C ARG A 196 14.22 25.96 -5.11
N SER A 197 13.21 26.73 -5.50
CA SER A 197 13.22 28.20 -5.45
C SER A 197 12.02 28.68 -4.67
N VAL A 198 12.19 29.81 -3.99
CA VAL A 198 11.18 30.37 -3.10
C VAL A 198 10.94 31.83 -3.45
N LYS A 199 9.67 32.22 -3.54
CA LYS A 199 9.24 33.59 -3.84
C LYS A 199 8.20 34.03 -2.82
N GLN A 200 8.45 35.14 -2.15
CA GLN A 200 7.49 35.76 -1.24
C GLN A 200 6.68 36.82 -1.97
N GLN A 201 5.35 36.68 -2.01
CA GLN A 201 4.43 37.59 -2.67
C GLN A 201 3.19 37.77 -1.78
N ASP A 202 2.85 39.02 -1.42
CA ASP A 202 1.63 39.35 -0.67
C ASP A 202 1.44 38.51 0.63
N ASN A 203 2.51 38.34 1.41
CA ASN A 203 2.63 37.46 2.60
C ASN A 203 2.52 35.94 2.33
N LEU A 204 2.50 35.51 1.08
CA LEU A 204 2.51 34.10 0.69
C LEU A 204 3.92 33.68 0.26
N TRP A 205 4.29 32.44 0.53
CA TRP A 205 5.54 31.87 0.03
C TRP A 205 5.28 30.82 -1.04
N ILE A 206 5.64 31.11 -2.28
CA ILE A 206 5.53 30.16 -3.38
C ILE A 206 6.85 29.39 -3.47
N VAL A 207 6.77 28.08 -3.24
CA VAL A 207 7.89 27.14 -3.29
C VAL A 207 7.79 26.30 -4.56
N SER A 208 8.67 26.55 -5.52
CA SER A 208 8.77 25.75 -6.74
C SER A 208 9.85 24.68 -6.57
N THR A 209 9.45 23.41 -6.58
CA THR A 209 10.38 22.28 -6.46
C THR A 209 10.52 21.55 -7.78
N THR A 210 11.76 21.34 -8.20
CA THR A 210 12.13 20.49 -9.32
C THR A 210 12.85 19.26 -8.78
N PRO A 211 12.32 18.04 -8.97
CA PRO A 211 12.99 16.83 -8.51
C PRO A 211 14.08 16.35 -9.47
N VAL A 212 14.96 15.48 -8.99
CA VAL A 212 15.94 14.74 -9.81
C VAL A 212 15.21 13.80 -10.76
N ILE A 213 14.17 13.12 -10.29
CA ILE A 213 13.28 12.25 -11.09
C ILE A 213 11.83 12.72 -10.89
N GLY A 214 11.16 13.08 -11.99
CA GLY A 214 9.75 13.49 -12.00
C GLY A 214 9.51 14.90 -12.51
N SER A 215 8.30 15.42 -12.27
CA SER A 215 7.85 16.72 -12.78
C SER A 215 8.08 17.84 -11.78
N PRO A 216 8.38 19.07 -12.22
CA PRO A 216 8.35 20.23 -11.33
C PRO A 216 6.93 20.45 -10.80
N PHE A 217 6.83 20.94 -9.57
CA PHE A 217 5.57 21.27 -8.91
C PHE A 217 5.76 22.49 -8.02
N ASP A 218 4.68 23.26 -7.84
CA ASP A 218 4.67 24.41 -6.94
C ASP A 218 3.82 24.09 -5.71
N GLN A 219 4.21 24.67 -4.59
CA GLN A 219 3.47 24.65 -3.33
C GLN A 219 3.38 26.09 -2.83
N VAL A 220 2.26 26.49 -2.24
CA VAL A 220 2.10 27.82 -1.66
C VAL A 220 2.11 27.67 -0.15
N LEU A 221 2.83 28.50 0.60
CA LEU A 221 2.72 28.55 2.04
C LEU A 221 1.90 29.78 2.41
N LEU A 222 0.75 29.55 3.02
CA LEU A 222 -0.14 30.60 3.51
C LEU A 222 0.10 30.82 5.01
N PRO A 223 0.06 32.05 5.51
CA PRO A 223 0.04 32.29 6.95
C PRO A 223 -1.27 31.77 7.56
N LEU A 224 -1.22 31.26 8.80
CA LEU A 224 -2.42 30.84 9.56
C LEU A 224 -3.24 32.04 10.04
N SER A 225 -2.61 33.19 10.21
CA SER A 225 -3.23 34.49 10.43
C SER A 225 -2.24 35.56 9.97
N PRO A 226 -2.70 36.74 9.51
CA PRO A 226 -1.81 37.84 9.10
C PRO A 226 -0.72 38.19 10.12
N ASP A 227 -0.98 37.94 11.41
CA ASP A 227 -0.10 38.33 12.51
C ASP A 227 0.54 37.14 13.27
N SER A 228 0.22 35.87 12.96
CA SER A 228 0.65 34.74 13.79
C SER A 228 2.11 34.32 13.60
N GLY A 229 2.71 34.64 12.45
CA GLY A 229 4.04 34.13 12.09
C GLY A 229 4.08 32.64 11.78
N GLU A 230 2.95 31.93 11.84
CA GLU A 230 2.85 30.50 11.55
C GLU A 230 2.33 30.27 10.13
N TYR A 231 2.85 29.25 9.43
CA TYR A 231 2.51 28.95 8.04
C TYR A 231 1.94 27.54 7.85
N ARG A 232 1.16 27.39 6.78
CA ARG A 232 0.58 26.13 6.28
C ARG A 232 0.86 25.94 4.80
N VAL A 233 0.88 24.70 4.32
CA VAL A 233 1.01 24.39 2.88
C VAL A 233 -0.38 24.39 2.22
N HIS A 234 -0.57 25.20 1.19
CA HIS A 234 -1.75 25.35 0.34
C HIS A 234 -1.47 24.83 -1.07
N TYR A 235 -2.45 24.13 -1.63
CA TYR A 235 -2.31 23.44 -2.91
C TYR A 235 -2.92 24.29 -4.04
N ILE A 236 -2.37 24.18 -5.25
CA ILE A 236 -2.69 25.05 -6.40
C ILE A 236 -4.17 25.03 -6.81
N ASN A 237 -4.93 23.99 -6.46
CA ASN A 237 -6.37 23.86 -6.72
C ASN A 237 -7.24 23.99 -5.45
N GLY A 238 -6.64 24.42 -4.32
CA GLY A 238 -7.32 24.66 -3.07
C GLY A 238 -8.07 26.00 -3.10
N GLU A 239 -9.34 26.01 -2.73
CA GLU A 239 -10.07 27.23 -2.40
C GLU A 239 -10.21 27.36 -0.87
N THR A 240 -10.22 28.60 -0.38
CA THR A 240 -10.53 28.88 1.03
C THR A 240 -11.97 29.35 1.17
N LEU A 241 -12.72 28.72 2.05
CA LEU A 241 -14.10 29.10 2.36
C LEU A 241 -14.11 30.21 3.43
N ASP A 242 -14.30 31.47 3.02
CA ASP A 242 -14.42 32.60 3.96
C ASP A 242 -15.87 32.84 4.41
N LEU A 243 -16.16 32.53 5.66
CA LEU A 243 -17.46 32.70 6.30
C LEU A 243 -17.86 34.18 6.49
N SER A 244 -16.97 35.14 6.19
CA SER A 244 -17.24 36.58 6.24
C SER A 244 -17.97 37.10 5.01
N LEU A 245 -17.90 36.41 3.87
CA LEU A 245 -18.39 36.88 2.56
C LEU A 245 -19.91 36.69 2.35
N GLY A 246 -20.62 36.17 3.36
CA GLY A 246 -22.08 36.00 3.35
C GLY A 246 -22.56 34.73 2.61
N PRO A 247 -23.83 34.32 2.82
CA PRO A 247 -24.39 33.09 2.26
C PRO A 247 -24.25 32.94 0.76
N ASP A 248 -24.47 34.00 0.01
CA ASP A 248 -24.48 33.93 -1.46
C ASP A 248 -23.12 33.54 -2.06
N HIS A 249 -22.01 33.69 -1.33
CA HIS A 249 -20.68 33.25 -1.77
C HIS A 249 -20.42 31.76 -1.52
N TYR A 250 -20.88 31.19 -0.40
CA TYR A 250 -20.71 29.76 -0.13
C TYR A 250 -21.86 28.89 -0.65
N TYR A 251 -23.04 29.45 -0.92
CA TYR A 251 -24.14 28.72 -1.57
C TYR A 251 -23.77 28.26 -2.98
N MET A 252 -22.93 28.98 -3.71
CA MET A 252 -22.41 28.53 -5.02
C MET A 252 -21.49 27.31 -4.91
N VAL A 253 -20.82 27.14 -3.77
CA VAL A 253 -19.90 26.02 -3.50
C VAL A 253 -20.67 24.80 -2.96
N ALA A 254 -21.83 25.03 -2.30
CA ALA A 254 -22.65 24.01 -1.64
C ALA A 254 -23.97 23.65 -2.35
N SER A 255 -24.34 24.27 -3.48
CA SER A 255 -25.67 24.07 -4.07
C SER A 255 -25.73 22.88 -5.02
N GLU A 256 -26.29 21.75 -4.57
CA GLU A 256 -27.37 21.11 -5.35
C GLU A 256 -28.26 20.11 -4.60
N CYS A 257 -28.21 19.98 -3.28
CA CYS A 257 -29.12 19.05 -2.61
C CYS A 257 -29.54 19.47 -1.20
N GLY A 258 -30.85 19.34 -0.95
CA GLY A 258 -31.52 19.74 0.29
C GLY A 258 -31.21 18.83 1.49
N ASP A 259 -32.09 18.86 2.49
CA ASP A 259 -31.90 18.26 3.82
C ASP A 259 -31.60 16.74 3.85
N ASP A 260 -31.79 16.02 2.74
CA ASP A 260 -31.58 14.57 2.61
C ASP A 260 -30.32 14.17 1.79
N CYS A 261 -29.38 15.10 1.60
CA CYS A 261 -28.24 14.81 0.73
C CYS A 261 -27.14 13.99 1.41
N ILE A 262 -26.93 12.79 0.88
CA ILE A 262 -25.67 12.05 1.01
C ILE A 262 -24.61 12.88 0.27
N PHE A 263 -23.82 13.63 1.03
CA PHE A 263 -22.50 14.18 0.71
C PHE A 263 -22.26 14.53 -0.77
N TYR A 264 -22.41 15.81 -1.12
CA TYR A 264 -21.60 16.35 -2.22
C TYR A 264 -20.14 16.23 -1.74
N ASP A 265 -19.35 15.35 -2.34
CA ASP A 265 -18.13 14.85 -1.68
C ASP A 265 -16.95 15.84 -1.71
N GLY A 266 -17.08 17.03 -2.32
CA GLY A 266 -16.01 18.04 -2.48
C GLY A 266 -14.71 17.53 -3.11
N CYS A 267 -14.66 16.26 -3.48
CA CYS A 267 -13.47 15.46 -3.76
C CYS A 267 -13.58 14.73 -5.11
N SER A 268 -14.78 14.66 -5.68
CA SER A 268 -15.06 14.10 -7.00
C SER A 268 -14.83 15.14 -8.11
N ASP A 269 -14.90 16.43 -7.78
CA ASP A 269 -14.50 17.51 -8.68
C ASP A 269 -13.16 18.12 -8.25
N VAL A 270 -12.08 17.64 -8.88
CA VAL A 270 -10.69 18.09 -8.65
C VAL A 270 -10.47 19.58 -8.93
N SER A 271 -11.48 20.25 -9.52
CA SER A 271 -11.46 21.67 -9.89
C SER A 271 -11.80 22.60 -8.74
N PHE A 272 -12.45 22.11 -7.67
CA PHE A 272 -12.98 22.93 -6.56
C PHE A 272 -12.78 22.23 -5.20
N ILE A 273 -11.52 22.05 -4.80
CA ILE A 273 -11.18 21.46 -3.50
C ILE A 273 -11.13 22.58 -2.49
N ILE A 274 -12.04 22.62 -1.50
CA ILE A 274 -11.84 23.51 -0.35
C ILE A 274 -10.77 22.89 0.53
N ASP A 275 -9.76 23.65 0.95
CA ASP A 275 -8.67 23.17 1.82
C ASP A 275 -8.54 23.92 3.15
N ALA A 276 -9.28 25.02 3.32
CA ALA A 276 -9.36 25.76 4.58
C ALA A 276 -10.71 26.45 4.76
N VAL A 277 -11.11 26.66 6.02
CA VAL A 277 -12.24 27.52 6.40
C VAL A 277 -11.73 28.71 7.19
N THR A 278 -12.08 29.92 6.78
CA THR A 278 -11.65 31.18 7.40
C THR A 278 -12.83 32.07 7.79
N GLN A 279 -12.57 33.06 8.64
CA GLN A 279 -13.46 34.19 8.88
C GLN A 279 -12.61 35.45 9.00
N LYS A 280 -12.84 36.44 8.12
CA LYS A 280 -12.10 37.72 8.13
C LYS A 280 -10.57 37.49 8.13
N ASP A 281 -10.12 36.61 7.24
CA ASP A 281 -8.70 36.22 7.08
C ASP A 281 -8.09 35.42 8.26
N GLU A 282 -8.84 35.10 9.31
CA GLU A 282 -8.40 34.17 10.36
C GLU A 282 -8.81 32.74 10.02
N VAL A 283 -7.88 31.79 10.17
CA VAL A 283 -8.14 30.36 9.93
C VAL A 283 -8.92 29.78 11.10
N ILE A 284 -10.13 29.30 10.80
CA ILE A 284 -10.96 28.55 11.75
C ILE A 284 -10.55 27.09 11.76
N PHE A 285 -10.33 26.53 10.56
CA PHE A 285 -9.89 25.16 10.40
C PHE A 285 -9.00 25.02 9.17
N PHE A 286 -7.90 24.32 9.40
CA PHE A 286 -6.98 23.86 8.36
C PHE A 286 -6.27 22.64 8.90
N ASP A 287 -6.13 21.64 8.04
CA ASP A 287 -5.38 20.45 8.35
C ASP A 287 -4.69 19.96 7.05
N PRO A 288 -3.35 19.82 7.05
CA PRO A 288 -2.61 19.45 5.85
C PRO A 288 -2.94 18.04 5.35
N GLU A 289 -3.46 17.16 6.21
CA GLU A 289 -3.82 15.79 5.83
C GLU A 289 -5.16 15.71 5.08
N VAL A 290 -5.89 16.83 4.97
CA VAL A 290 -7.17 16.94 4.29
C VAL A 290 -7.01 16.78 2.79
N HIS A 291 -7.85 15.95 2.19
CA HIS A 291 -7.99 15.83 0.73
C HIS A 291 -8.98 16.85 0.19
N CYS A 292 -10.14 17.01 0.83
CA CYS A 292 -11.09 18.09 0.61
C CYS A 292 -11.92 18.33 1.87
N LEU A 293 -12.51 19.51 2.01
CA LEU A 293 -13.48 19.80 3.05
C LEU A 293 -14.75 20.47 2.50
N ASP A 294 -15.82 20.44 3.27
CA ASP A 294 -17.07 21.14 3.08
C ASP A 294 -17.49 21.71 4.45
N ALA A 295 -18.34 22.73 4.50
CA ALA A 295 -18.78 23.29 5.76
C ALA A 295 -20.24 23.73 5.77
N LYS A 296 -20.91 23.46 6.89
CA LYS A 296 -22.28 23.86 7.18
C LYS A 296 -22.32 24.79 8.37
N LEU A 297 -22.84 26.00 8.16
CA LEU A 297 -23.03 26.99 9.21
C LEU A 297 -24.51 27.10 9.59
N GLU A 298 -24.81 26.95 10.88
CA GLU A 298 -26.17 27.10 11.43
C GLU A 298 -26.18 28.13 12.57
N THR A 299 -27.28 28.87 12.71
CA THR A 299 -27.39 29.97 13.69
C THR A 299 -28.59 29.73 14.60
N PHE A 300 -28.35 29.73 15.91
CA PHE A 300 -29.37 29.53 16.94
C PHE A 300 -29.34 30.68 17.94
N GLY A 301 -30.33 31.56 17.89
CA GLY A 301 -30.31 32.78 18.71
C GLY A 301 -29.08 33.64 18.38
N ASN A 302 -28.20 33.85 19.36
CA ASN A 302 -26.94 34.60 19.21
C ASN A 302 -25.72 33.72 18.93
N GLU A 303 -25.89 32.39 18.89
CA GLU A 303 -24.81 31.44 18.68
C GLU A 303 -24.77 30.97 17.22
N ARG A 304 -23.56 30.88 16.67
CA ARG A 304 -23.26 30.34 15.34
C ARG A 304 -22.50 29.04 15.52
N HIS A 305 -23.00 27.97 14.92
CA HIS A 305 -22.43 26.64 14.95
C HIS A 305 -21.93 26.29 13.56
N LEU A 306 -20.64 26.07 13.43
CA LEU A 306 -20.00 25.66 12.20
C LEU A 306 -19.66 24.18 12.29
N SER A 307 -20.11 23.40 11.32
CA SER A 307 -19.75 22.01 11.12
C SER A 307 -18.88 21.92 9.88
N ILE A 308 -17.65 21.43 9.97
CA ILE A 308 -16.74 21.27 8.84
C ILE A 308 -16.60 19.79 8.55
N TYR A 309 -17.12 19.36 7.41
CA TYR A 309 -16.97 18.01 6.88
C TYR A 309 -15.65 17.90 6.16
N VAL A 310 -14.91 16.82 6.38
CA VAL A 310 -13.52 16.72 5.93
C VAL A 310 -13.29 15.32 5.42
N LYS A 311 -12.84 15.17 4.17
CA LYS A 311 -12.31 13.92 3.65
C LYS A 311 -10.80 14.00 3.70
N TYR A 312 -10.18 13.15 4.49
CA TYR A 312 -8.72 13.08 4.60
C TYR A 312 -8.11 12.22 3.50
N ARG A 313 -6.84 12.48 3.17
CA ARG A 313 -6.09 11.76 2.12
C ARG A 313 -5.96 10.26 2.38
N THR A 314 -6.09 9.85 3.64
CA THR A 314 -5.80 8.50 4.12
C THR A 314 -7.06 7.68 4.46
N ILE A 315 -8.26 8.26 4.33
CA ILE A 315 -9.51 7.70 4.86
C ILE A 315 -10.62 7.79 3.83
N GLU A 316 -11.32 6.67 3.59
CA GLU A 316 -12.44 6.64 2.65
C GLU A 316 -13.69 7.36 3.16
N LYS A 317 -13.86 7.51 4.48
CA LYS A 317 -15.05 8.10 5.11
C LYS A 317 -14.81 9.57 5.51
N PRO A 318 -15.81 10.46 5.31
CA PRO A 318 -15.72 11.85 5.73
C PRO A 318 -15.88 11.98 7.26
N SER A 319 -15.05 12.85 7.83
CA SER A 319 -15.01 13.28 9.22
C SER A 319 -15.71 14.62 9.40
N VAL A 320 -16.08 14.99 10.63
CA VAL A 320 -16.80 16.25 10.90
C VAL A 320 -16.20 16.93 12.13
N TRP A 321 -15.87 18.20 12.00
CA TRP A 321 -15.38 19.11 13.04
C TRP A 321 -16.46 20.12 13.41
N PHE A 322 -16.45 20.60 14.65
CA PHE A 322 -17.48 21.50 15.16
C PHE A 322 -16.87 22.70 15.87
N PHE A 323 -17.33 23.89 15.52
CA PHE A 323 -16.92 25.15 16.11
C PHE A 323 -18.13 25.98 16.52
N ILE A 324 -17.96 26.79 17.56
CA ILE A 324 -19.00 27.69 18.07
C ILE A 324 -18.47 29.12 18.14
N SER A 325 -19.29 30.07 17.71
CA SER A 325 -19.07 31.50 17.84
C SER A 325 -20.27 32.11 18.56
N SER A 326 -20.02 32.90 19.60
CA SER A 326 -21.03 33.70 20.29
C SER A 326 -20.95 35.15 19.81
N ASP A 327 -22.10 35.78 19.54
CA ASP A 327 -22.20 37.20 19.18
C ASP A 327 -21.31 37.63 17.99
N ASN A 328 -21.14 36.77 16.97
CA ASN A 328 -20.24 36.97 15.83
C ASN A 328 -18.75 37.14 16.20
N GLY A 329 -18.33 36.67 17.38
CA GLY A 329 -16.93 36.53 17.75
C GLY A 329 -16.18 35.44 16.96
N PRO A 330 -14.91 35.17 17.29
CA PRO A 330 -14.16 34.08 16.65
C PRO A 330 -14.82 32.73 16.90
N PHE A 331 -14.77 31.85 15.89
CA PHE A 331 -15.14 30.44 16.06
C PHE A 331 -14.10 29.76 16.92
N ASN A 332 -14.53 29.21 18.05
CA ASN A 332 -13.68 28.43 18.92
C ASN A 332 -14.14 26.99 18.87
N GLU A 333 -13.19 26.06 18.96
CA GLU A 333 -13.53 24.70 19.33
C GLU A 333 -14.27 24.76 20.66
N PRO A 334 -15.40 24.04 20.79
CA PRO A 334 -16.10 24.00 22.05
C PRO A 334 -15.16 23.44 23.13
N SER A 335 -14.81 24.26 24.12
CA SER A 335 -13.94 23.83 25.21
C SER A 335 -14.66 22.82 26.11
N LEU A 336 -14.50 21.53 25.83
CA LEU A 336 -15.06 20.46 26.64
C LEU A 336 -14.02 19.36 26.79
N GLY A 337 -13.57 19.16 28.02
CA GLY A 337 -12.40 18.35 28.34
C GLY A 337 -12.61 16.84 28.17
N PRO A 338 -11.50 16.09 28.04
CA PRO A 338 -11.51 14.62 28.02
C PRO A 338 -12.35 14.06 29.16
N GLN A 339 -13.29 13.16 28.84
CA GLN A 339 -14.00 12.42 29.88
C GLN A 339 -13.17 11.20 30.28
N THR A 340 -12.94 11.05 31.59
CA THR A 340 -12.42 9.81 32.16
C THR A 340 -13.60 8.96 32.61
N LEU A 341 -13.86 7.86 31.92
CA LEU A 341 -14.84 6.86 32.33
C LEU A 341 -14.18 5.85 33.25
N ASP A 342 -14.66 5.75 34.50
CA ASP A 342 -14.37 4.60 35.35
C ASP A 342 -15.50 3.57 35.22
N VAL A 343 -15.21 2.45 34.53
CA VAL A 343 -16.21 1.40 34.29
C VAL A 343 -16.55 0.60 35.56
N ALA A 344 -15.75 0.71 36.62
CA ALA A 344 -16.02 0.10 37.92
C ALA A 344 -16.80 1.03 38.87
N SER A 345 -16.95 2.31 38.52
CA SER A 345 -17.66 3.31 39.33
C SER A 345 -19.16 3.31 39.04
N ALA A 346 -19.97 3.50 40.09
CA ALA A 346 -21.41 3.76 39.96
C ALA A 346 -21.71 5.22 39.54
N GLU A 347 -20.74 6.12 39.69
CA GLU A 347 -20.88 7.53 39.30
C GLU A 347 -20.36 7.72 37.86
N LEU A 348 -21.25 8.13 36.96
CA LEU A 348 -20.91 8.45 35.57
C LEU A 348 -20.37 9.88 35.45
N PRO A 349 -19.36 10.12 34.59
CA PRO A 349 -18.96 11.47 34.21
C PRO A 349 -20.12 12.26 33.61
N ALA A 350 -20.05 13.59 33.73
CA ALA A 350 -21.02 14.46 33.06
C ALA A 350 -21.04 14.15 31.55
N HIS A 351 -22.24 14.06 30.97
CA HIS A 351 -22.46 13.78 29.53
C HIS A 351 -22.19 12.34 29.08
N VAL A 352 -21.82 11.41 29.96
CA VAL A 352 -21.81 9.98 29.64
C VAL A 352 -23.13 9.35 30.07
N GLN A 353 -23.72 8.54 29.19
CA GLN A 353 -24.87 7.68 29.47
C GLN A 353 -24.45 6.22 29.39
N SER A 354 -25.07 5.41 30.23
CA SER A 354 -25.06 3.95 30.10
C SER A 354 -26.40 3.47 29.56
N GLU A 355 -26.33 2.52 28.63
CA GLU A 355 -27.45 1.70 28.18
C GLU A 355 -27.15 0.25 28.56
N ASP A 356 -28.02 -0.34 29.39
CA ASP A 356 -27.89 -1.73 29.85
C ASP A 356 -28.82 -2.61 29.00
N SER A 357 -28.22 -3.48 28.17
CA SER A 357 -28.93 -4.47 27.37
C SER A 357 -28.84 -5.88 27.96
N GLY A 358 -28.68 -5.99 29.29
CA GLY A 358 -28.60 -7.23 30.06
C GLY A 358 -27.17 -7.76 30.21
N ASN A 359 -26.55 -8.19 29.10
CA ASN A 359 -25.19 -8.77 29.11
C ASN A 359 -24.11 -7.76 28.70
N VAL A 360 -24.50 -6.55 28.30
CA VAL A 360 -23.61 -5.49 27.83
C VAL A 360 -24.07 -4.17 28.42
N VAL A 361 -23.17 -3.48 29.10
CA VAL A 361 -23.36 -2.08 29.47
C VAL A 361 -22.61 -1.24 28.45
N THR A 362 -23.36 -0.49 27.67
CA THR A 362 -22.82 0.41 26.65
C THR A 362 -22.73 1.81 27.22
N TYR A 363 -21.52 2.35 27.31
CA TYR A 363 -21.26 3.73 27.66
C TYR A 363 -21.05 4.56 26.40
N THR A 364 -21.87 5.58 26.25
CA THR A 364 -21.80 6.53 25.14
C THR A 364 -21.86 7.94 25.68
N VAL A 365 -21.28 8.86 24.94
CA VAL A 365 -21.48 10.28 25.18
C VAL A 365 -22.85 10.68 24.66
N ILE A 366 -23.62 11.42 25.46
CA ILE A 366 -24.81 12.11 24.99
C ILE A 366 -24.36 13.25 24.07
N PRO A 367 -24.73 13.25 22.78
CA PRO A 367 -24.51 14.41 21.95
C PRO A 367 -25.46 15.51 22.43
N ARG A 368 -24.96 16.47 23.20
CA ARG A 368 -25.69 17.74 23.39
C ARG A 368 -25.37 18.61 22.20
N HIS A 369 -26.40 18.98 21.44
CA HIS A 369 -26.38 19.91 20.29
C HIS A 369 -24.98 20.28 19.80
N ARG A 370 -24.38 19.39 18.99
CA ARG A 370 -23.16 19.63 18.20
C ARG A 370 -21.88 19.95 18.96
N LEU A 371 -21.83 19.60 20.25
CA LEU A 371 -20.62 19.63 21.05
C LEU A 371 -19.98 18.24 21.05
N HIS A 372 -18.71 18.14 20.67
CA HIS A 372 -17.94 16.89 20.81
C HIS A 372 -17.57 16.69 22.28
N TYR A 373 -18.16 15.69 22.93
CA TYR A 373 -17.53 15.08 24.10
C TYR A 373 -17.04 13.70 23.69
N VAL A 374 -15.90 13.28 24.25
CA VAL A 374 -15.34 11.97 23.98
C VAL A 374 -14.82 11.35 25.28
N ILE A 375 -15.00 10.03 25.38
CA ILE A 375 -14.35 9.24 26.44
C ILE A 375 -12.88 9.09 26.04
N ALA A 376 -12.04 9.90 26.65
CA ALA A 376 -10.61 9.96 26.33
C ALA A 376 -9.78 8.98 27.17
N THR A 377 -10.26 8.68 28.36
CA THR A 377 -9.61 7.74 29.27
C THR A 377 -10.65 6.76 29.77
N VAL A 378 -10.34 5.47 29.71
CA VAL A 378 -11.12 4.41 30.33
C VAL A 378 -10.26 3.81 31.43
N VAL A 379 -10.78 3.83 32.66
CA VAL A 379 -10.15 3.21 33.83
C VAL A 379 -11.07 2.16 34.42
N SER A 380 -10.49 1.17 35.09
CA SER A 380 -11.21 0.24 35.97
C SER A 380 -10.39 0.04 37.23
N ASN A 381 -11.01 0.24 38.40
CA ASN A 381 -10.35 0.09 39.70
C ASN A 381 -9.02 0.86 39.83
N GLY A 382 -8.91 2.04 39.20
CA GLY A 382 -7.69 2.86 39.20
C GLY A 382 -6.61 2.46 38.19
N HIS A 383 -6.81 1.39 37.42
CA HIS A 383 -5.93 1.00 36.32
C HIS A 383 -6.43 1.57 34.99
N VAL A 384 -5.52 2.14 34.20
CA VAL A 384 -5.81 2.71 32.88
C VAL A 384 -5.91 1.59 31.85
N ILE A 385 -7.09 1.42 31.26
CA ILE A 385 -7.35 0.49 30.15
C ILE A 385 -7.02 1.16 28.83
N PHE A 386 -7.41 2.42 28.70
CA PHE A 386 -7.21 3.22 27.50
C PHE A 386 -7.00 4.66 27.90
N ASP A 387 -6.03 5.31 27.27
CA ASP A 387 -5.75 6.71 27.47
C ASP A 387 -5.30 7.35 26.17
N TYR A 388 -6.10 8.31 25.73
CA TYR A 388 -5.89 9.07 24.51
C TYR A 388 -5.89 10.58 24.79
N ARG A 389 -5.65 10.98 26.06
CA ARG A 389 -5.64 12.39 26.47
C ARG A 389 -4.64 13.27 25.71
N HIS A 390 -3.60 12.67 25.16
CA HIS A 390 -2.54 13.39 24.43
C HIS A 390 -2.85 13.59 22.94
N ASP A 391 -3.83 12.86 22.40
CA ASP A 391 -4.17 12.82 20.97
C ASP A 391 -5.68 12.99 20.75
N LEU A 392 -6.33 13.84 21.56
CA LEU A 392 -7.79 14.03 21.55
C LEU A 392 -8.36 14.47 20.20
N GLU A 393 -7.59 15.28 19.49
CA GLU A 393 -7.86 15.72 18.11
C GLU A 393 -8.10 14.56 17.15
N LYS A 394 -7.57 13.37 17.45
CA LYS A 394 -7.73 12.18 16.62
C LYS A 394 -9.01 11.40 16.92
N LEU A 395 -9.78 11.74 17.95
CA LEU A 395 -10.96 10.97 18.37
C LEU A 395 -12.27 11.67 17.96
N ARG A 396 -13.05 11.02 17.10
CA ARG A 396 -14.41 11.46 16.76
C ARG A 396 -15.40 11.04 17.84
N ASN A 397 -15.34 9.78 18.24
CA ASN A 397 -16.21 9.19 19.24
C ASN A 397 -15.51 7.97 19.85
N VAL A 398 -15.75 7.74 21.13
CA VAL A 398 -15.30 6.52 21.81
C VAL A 398 -16.52 5.95 22.50
N LYS A 399 -16.94 4.77 22.02
CA LYS A 399 -17.97 3.97 22.65
C LYS A 399 -17.28 2.88 23.46
N VAL A 400 -17.69 2.72 24.72
CA VAL A 400 -17.15 1.68 25.59
C VAL A 400 -18.26 0.69 25.87
N GLU A 401 -18.06 -0.57 25.51
CA GLU A 401 -18.97 -1.66 25.83
C GLU A 401 -18.32 -2.54 26.89
N VAL A 402 -18.98 -2.71 28.03
CA VAL A 402 -18.51 -3.56 29.12
C VAL A 402 -19.37 -4.80 29.17
N MET A 403 -18.73 -5.96 29.11
CA MET A 403 -19.36 -7.28 29.09
C MET A 403 -18.63 -8.20 30.03
N ASP A 404 -19.26 -8.62 31.12
CA ASP A 404 -18.61 -9.36 32.19
C ASP A 404 -17.34 -8.63 32.67
N ASN A 405 -16.17 -9.21 32.40
CA ASN A 405 -14.86 -8.66 32.72
C ASN A 405 -14.09 -8.13 31.48
N VAL A 406 -14.76 -7.97 30.35
CA VAL A 406 -14.17 -7.50 29.09
C VAL A 406 -14.70 -6.10 28.74
N VAL A 407 -13.79 -5.22 28.37
CA VAL A 407 -14.05 -3.86 27.91
C VAL A 407 -13.70 -3.77 26.44
N ALA A 408 -14.71 -3.60 25.59
CA ALA A 408 -14.53 -3.24 24.20
C ALA A 408 -14.54 -1.72 24.07
N ILE A 409 -13.48 -1.18 23.47
CA ILE A 409 -13.33 0.23 23.18
C ILE A 409 -13.43 0.37 21.67
N LEU A 410 -14.57 0.87 21.23
CA LEU A 410 -14.84 1.18 19.85
C LEU A 410 -14.43 2.62 19.64
N ILE A 411 -13.26 2.76 19.03
CA ILE A 411 -12.66 4.05 18.73
C ILE A 411 -13.07 4.41 17.32
N GLU A 412 -13.91 5.42 17.21
CA GLU A 412 -14.09 6.14 15.98
C GLU A 412 -13.07 7.27 15.99
N TYR A 413 -11.99 7.10 15.25
CA TYR A 413 -11.05 8.19 15.05
C TYR A 413 -11.71 9.27 14.17
N ALA A 414 -11.35 10.52 14.44
CA ALA A 414 -11.45 11.59 13.45
C ALA A 414 -10.63 11.22 12.21
N PHE A 415 -9.57 10.41 12.39
CA PHE A 415 -8.71 9.93 11.33
C PHE A 415 -8.46 8.41 11.37
N GLY A 416 -9.07 7.62 10.49
CA GLY A 416 -8.72 6.22 10.26
C GLY A 416 -9.90 5.27 10.21
N HIS A 417 -9.61 3.98 10.06
CA HIS A 417 -10.63 2.94 10.21
C HIS A 417 -11.06 2.89 11.68
N PRO A 418 -12.37 2.73 11.98
CA PRO A 418 -12.82 2.49 13.34
C PRO A 418 -12.01 1.32 13.90
N GLN A 419 -11.33 1.55 15.02
CA GLN A 419 -10.63 0.47 15.69
C GLN A 419 -11.49 -0.05 16.80
N ARG A 420 -11.42 -1.36 16.97
CA ARG A 420 -12.04 -2.03 18.08
C ARG A 420 -10.96 -2.69 18.91
N LEU A 421 -10.65 -2.04 20.02
CA LEU A 421 -9.75 -2.58 21.01
C LEU A 421 -10.57 -3.38 22.02
N LEU A 422 -10.07 -4.53 22.41
CA LEU A 422 -10.72 -5.39 23.37
C LEU A 422 -9.73 -5.63 24.49
N TYR A 423 -10.18 -5.49 25.73
CA TYR A 423 -9.37 -5.67 26.92
C TYR A 423 -10.11 -6.54 27.93
N GLN A 424 -9.41 -7.50 28.52
CA GLN A 424 -9.89 -8.27 29.65
C GLN A 424 -9.32 -7.67 30.93
N ILE A 425 -10.17 -7.58 31.95
CA ILE A 425 -9.82 -7.21 33.31
C ILE A 425 -9.85 -8.49 34.14
N ASP A 426 -8.73 -8.86 34.74
CA ASP A 426 -8.67 -10.00 35.64
C ASP A 426 -9.10 -9.62 37.07
N GLU A 427 -9.38 -10.62 37.92
CA GLU A 427 -9.85 -10.40 39.29
C GLU A 427 -8.88 -9.56 40.15
N ASP A 428 -7.59 -9.56 39.80
CA ASP A 428 -6.54 -8.80 40.48
C ASP A 428 -6.38 -7.36 39.94
N GLY A 429 -7.19 -6.96 38.95
CA GLY A 429 -7.14 -5.65 38.29
C GLY A 429 -6.15 -5.56 37.13
N THR A 430 -5.48 -6.66 36.76
CA THR A 430 -4.59 -6.69 35.59
C THR A 430 -5.40 -6.54 34.30
N ILE A 431 -4.89 -5.73 33.37
CA ILE A 431 -5.52 -5.46 32.08
C ILE A 431 -4.68 -6.10 30.98
N ALA A 432 -5.30 -6.94 30.16
CA ALA A 432 -4.66 -7.57 29.01
C ALA A 432 -5.52 -7.41 27.75
N PRO A 433 -4.93 -7.33 26.54
CA PRO A 433 -5.70 -7.37 25.30
C PRO A 433 -6.56 -8.64 25.23
N PHE A 434 -7.86 -8.48 24.99
CA PHE A 434 -8.81 -9.58 24.86
C PHE A 434 -8.89 -10.09 23.42
N LYS A 435 -8.87 -11.41 23.29
CA LYS A 435 -8.96 -12.10 22.02
C LYS A 435 -10.41 -12.53 21.77
N PRO A 436 -11.05 -12.11 20.66
CA PRO A 436 -12.37 -12.61 20.32
C PRO A 436 -12.36 -14.12 20.12
N ASN A 437 -13.33 -14.79 20.75
CA ASN A 437 -13.55 -16.22 20.58
C ASN A 437 -14.08 -16.50 19.17
N PRO A 438 -13.43 -17.41 18.40
CA PRO A 438 -13.90 -17.74 17.06
C PRO A 438 -15.19 -18.57 17.13
N LEU A 439 -16.24 -18.11 16.45
CA LEU A 439 -17.47 -18.86 16.23
C LEU A 439 -17.45 -19.58 14.89
N VAL A 440 -18.23 -20.66 14.80
CA VAL A 440 -18.52 -21.34 13.54
C VAL A 440 -19.84 -20.78 12.99
N LEU A 441 -19.78 -20.23 11.78
CA LEU A 441 -20.95 -19.79 11.03
C LEU A 441 -21.32 -20.90 10.04
N ASP A 442 -22.46 -21.56 10.24
CA ASP A 442 -23.00 -22.51 9.27
C ASP A 442 -23.99 -21.79 8.35
N LEU A 443 -23.69 -21.80 7.04
CA LEU A 443 -24.49 -21.12 6.03
C LEU A 443 -25.86 -21.79 5.78
N SER A 444 -26.08 -23.01 6.31
CA SER A 444 -27.37 -23.70 6.20
C SER A 444 -28.40 -23.26 7.24
N ASP A 445 -27.98 -22.70 8.38
CA ASP A 445 -28.86 -22.37 9.51
C ASP A 445 -28.59 -20.98 10.13
N PHE A 446 -27.73 -20.15 9.52
CA PHE A 446 -27.30 -18.86 10.10
C PHE A 446 -28.43 -17.89 10.49
N MET A 447 -29.62 -18.03 9.89
CA MET A 447 -30.79 -17.22 10.20
C MET A 447 -31.40 -17.54 11.58
N GLU A 448 -31.12 -18.72 12.13
CA GLU A 448 -31.70 -19.22 13.39
C GLU A 448 -30.74 -19.08 14.59
N SER A 449 -29.51 -18.61 14.36
CA SER A 449 -28.46 -18.55 15.38
C SER A 449 -28.45 -17.23 16.15
N ASP A 450 -28.63 -17.30 17.48
CA ASP A 450 -28.50 -16.14 18.39
C ASP A 450 -27.07 -15.59 18.48
N ALA A 451 -26.08 -16.34 17.98
CA ALA A 451 -24.67 -15.93 18.03
C ALA A 451 -24.31 -14.88 16.96
N PHE A 452 -25.16 -14.72 15.95
CA PHE A 452 -24.93 -13.83 14.82
C PHE A 452 -26.03 -12.77 14.70
N LYS A 453 -25.62 -11.57 14.27
CA LYS A 453 -26.53 -10.50 13.86
C LYS A 453 -26.64 -10.52 12.34
N VAL A 454 -27.85 -10.81 11.85
CA VAL A 454 -28.15 -10.87 10.42
C VAL A 454 -29.02 -9.67 10.05
N ASN A 455 -28.55 -8.84 9.12
CA ASN A 455 -29.29 -7.72 8.57
C ASN A 455 -29.56 -7.96 7.09
N GLU A 456 -30.82 -7.99 6.68
CA GLU A 456 -31.19 -8.03 5.27
C GLU A 456 -30.97 -6.65 4.65
N LEU A 457 -30.04 -6.54 3.70
CA LEU A 457 -29.73 -5.30 2.99
C LEU A 457 -30.70 -5.07 1.82
N SER A 458 -31.10 -6.17 1.18
CA SER A 458 -32.08 -6.22 0.09
C SER A 458 -32.59 -7.67 -0.03
N PRO A 459 -33.65 -7.96 -0.80
CA PRO A 459 -34.18 -9.32 -0.93
C PRO A 459 -33.07 -10.34 -1.26
N GLN A 460 -32.90 -11.35 -0.40
CA GLN A 460 -31.88 -12.41 -0.50
C GLN A 460 -30.41 -11.96 -0.37
N VAL A 461 -30.17 -10.76 0.17
CA VAL A 461 -28.83 -10.23 0.45
C VAL A 461 -28.71 -9.95 1.94
N TYR A 462 -27.86 -10.72 2.61
CA TYR A 462 -27.73 -10.71 4.06
C TYR A 462 -26.33 -10.26 4.48
N LYS A 463 -26.24 -9.24 5.33
CA LYS A 463 -25.02 -8.89 6.06
C LYS A 463 -25.01 -9.61 7.41
N ILE A 464 -23.99 -10.42 7.63
CA ILE A 464 -23.81 -11.25 8.83
C ILE A 464 -22.59 -10.74 9.61
N THR A 465 -22.81 -10.45 10.89
CA THR A 465 -21.77 -10.09 11.87
C THR A 465 -21.96 -10.90 13.14
N THR A 466 -21.01 -10.90 14.08
CA THR A 466 -21.26 -11.50 15.41
C THR A 466 -22.23 -10.63 16.22
N ALA A 467 -23.07 -11.28 17.04
CA ALA A 467 -23.98 -10.58 17.95
C ALA A 467 -23.25 -9.95 19.14
N SER A 468 -22.12 -10.56 19.54
CA SER A 468 -21.30 -10.12 20.65
C SER A 468 -19.91 -9.72 20.18
N PRO A 469 -19.36 -8.62 20.71
CA PRO A 469 -17.98 -8.21 20.47
C PRO A 469 -16.95 -9.23 21.02
N LEU A 470 -17.33 -10.07 21.97
CA LEU A 470 -16.44 -11.11 22.50
C LEU A 470 -16.13 -12.21 21.49
N HIS A 471 -16.83 -12.21 20.35
CA HIS A 471 -16.73 -13.22 19.33
C HIS A 471 -16.38 -12.62 17.98
N LYS A 472 -15.75 -13.44 17.14
CA LYS A 472 -15.56 -13.19 15.70
C LYS A 472 -16.12 -14.35 14.88
N ILE A 473 -16.49 -14.09 13.63
CA ILE A 473 -16.70 -15.16 12.66
C ILE A 473 -15.33 -15.82 12.42
N GLY A 474 -15.14 -17.01 12.98
CA GLY A 474 -13.90 -17.75 12.89
C GLY A 474 -13.90 -18.63 11.66
N THR A 475 -14.74 -19.66 11.67
CA THR A 475 -14.85 -20.63 10.57
C THR A 475 -16.21 -20.49 9.92
N ILE A 476 -16.28 -20.50 8.59
CA ILE A 476 -17.53 -20.56 7.84
C ILE A 476 -17.65 -21.94 7.21
N VAL A 477 -18.80 -22.59 7.39
CA VAL A 477 -19.09 -23.94 6.90
C VAL A 477 -20.41 -23.98 6.13
N LEU A 478 -20.56 -25.00 5.29
CA LEU A 478 -21.84 -25.42 4.71
C LEU A 478 -21.95 -26.93 4.94
N GLY A 479 -22.67 -27.35 5.97
CA GLY A 479 -22.60 -28.72 6.47
C GLY A 479 -21.16 -29.07 6.93
N ASP A 480 -20.59 -30.17 6.42
CA ASP A 480 -19.23 -30.61 6.78
C ASP A 480 -18.11 -29.88 6.00
N PHE A 481 -18.47 -29.04 5.02
CA PHE A 481 -17.51 -28.37 4.16
C PHE A 481 -17.02 -27.05 4.77
N VAL A 482 -15.71 -26.92 4.99
CA VAL A 482 -15.10 -25.66 5.44
C VAL A 482 -14.90 -24.72 4.26
N VAL A 483 -15.70 -23.65 4.22
CA VAL A 483 -15.61 -22.58 3.21
C VAL A 483 -14.45 -21.65 3.52
N TYR A 484 -14.37 -21.18 4.77
CA TYR A 484 -13.35 -20.23 5.23
C TYR A 484 -12.84 -20.66 6.61
N PRO A 485 -11.52 -20.92 6.77
CA PRO A 485 -10.97 -21.34 8.05
C PRO A 485 -10.67 -20.15 8.98
N ASN A 486 -10.71 -20.37 10.29
CA ASN A 486 -10.29 -19.38 11.28
C ASN A 486 -8.81 -18.96 11.12
N GLN A 487 -8.59 -17.66 11.00
CA GLN A 487 -7.27 -17.03 10.88
C GLN A 487 -6.88 -16.32 12.18
N PHE A 488 -5.65 -16.51 12.68
CA PHE A 488 -5.23 -15.98 13.98
C PHE A 488 -5.09 -14.45 13.98
N LEU A 489 -4.49 -13.87 12.93
CA LEU A 489 -4.19 -12.43 12.85
C LEU A 489 -5.42 -11.55 12.54
N ILE A 490 -6.58 -12.16 12.30
CA ILE A 490 -7.84 -11.50 12.01
C ILE A 490 -8.64 -11.39 13.31
N HIS A 491 -9.04 -10.19 13.70
CA HIS A 491 -9.82 -9.98 14.93
C HIS A 491 -11.32 -9.80 14.64
N GLN A 492 -11.67 -9.41 13.41
CA GLN A 492 -13.05 -9.25 12.97
C GLN A 492 -13.22 -9.77 11.55
N THR A 493 -14.33 -10.44 11.29
CA THR A 493 -14.75 -10.84 9.95
C THR A 493 -16.22 -10.48 9.81
N GLU A 494 -16.53 -9.77 8.73
CA GLU A 494 -17.89 -9.49 8.28
C GLU A 494 -18.14 -10.25 6.99
N CYS A 495 -19.38 -10.68 6.81
CA CYS A 495 -19.79 -11.46 5.66
C CYS A 495 -21.03 -10.85 5.01
N VAL A 496 -21.04 -10.73 3.69
CA VAL A 496 -22.24 -10.46 2.89
C VAL A 496 -22.52 -11.69 2.02
N TYR A 497 -23.68 -12.30 2.25
CA TYR A 497 -24.17 -13.44 1.50
C TYR A 497 -25.24 -12.98 0.51
N SER A 498 -25.07 -13.27 -0.78
CA SER A 498 -25.96 -12.79 -1.85
C SER A 498 -25.94 -13.75 -3.04
N ASN A 499 -27.09 -14.27 -3.45
CA ASN A 499 -27.23 -15.05 -4.71
C ASN A 499 -26.14 -16.13 -4.89
N ASN A 500 -25.87 -16.91 -3.83
CA ASN A 500 -24.83 -17.93 -3.82
C ASN A 500 -23.37 -17.42 -3.90
N ASP A 501 -23.15 -16.13 -3.72
CA ASP A 501 -21.84 -15.52 -3.49
C ASP A 501 -21.67 -15.15 -2.01
N LEU A 502 -20.44 -15.29 -1.52
CA LEU A 502 -20.02 -14.94 -0.17
C LEU A 502 -18.87 -13.93 -0.26
N TYR A 503 -19.13 -12.70 0.17
CA TYR A 503 -18.15 -11.63 0.23
C TYR A 503 -17.68 -11.48 1.68
N LEU A 504 -16.39 -11.73 1.93
CA LEU A 504 -15.80 -11.64 3.26
C LEU A 504 -14.89 -10.43 3.34
N THR A 505 -15.11 -9.60 4.35
CA THR A 505 -14.19 -8.53 4.75
C THR A 505 -13.64 -8.88 6.12
N SER A 506 -12.34 -9.16 6.18
CA SER A 506 -11.64 -9.51 7.41
C SER A 506 -10.69 -8.40 7.82
N THR A 507 -10.78 -7.94 9.07
CA THR A 507 -9.93 -6.88 9.61
C THR A 507 -8.87 -7.47 10.55
N MET A 508 -7.61 -7.11 10.29
CA MET A 508 -6.45 -7.51 11.07
C MET A 508 -6.22 -6.62 12.29
N TYR A 509 -5.43 -7.07 13.25
CA TYR A 509 -5.08 -6.27 14.45
C TYR A 509 -4.35 -4.95 14.15
N ASN A 510 -3.70 -4.83 13.00
CA ASN A 510 -3.09 -3.56 12.55
C ASN A 510 -4.05 -2.70 11.70
N GLY A 511 -5.34 -3.04 11.65
CA GLY A 511 -6.37 -2.34 10.87
C GLY A 511 -6.37 -2.64 9.37
N ALA A 512 -5.43 -3.45 8.85
CA ALA A 512 -5.48 -3.86 7.45
C ALA A 512 -6.71 -4.73 7.18
N GLU A 513 -7.33 -4.54 6.01
CA GLU A 513 -8.46 -5.35 5.58
C GLU A 513 -8.02 -6.38 4.54
N VAL A 514 -8.67 -7.54 4.55
CA VAL A 514 -8.53 -8.58 3.53
C VAL A 514 -9.91 -8.90 3.02
N ARG A 515 -10.08 -8.80 1.71
CA ARG A 515 -11.35 -9.02 1.04
C ARG A 515 -11.29 -10.27 0.19
N LEU A 516 -12.21 -11.20 0.39
CA LEU A 516 -12.27 -12.47 -0.34
C LEU A 516 -13.67 -12.72 -0.86
N LYS A 517 -13.77 -13.34 -2.03
CA LYS A 517 -15.04 -13.77 -2.60
C LYS A 517 -15.03 -15.29 -2.75
N TYR A 518 -16.10 -15.92 -2.29
CA TYR A 518 -16.40 -17.31 -2.59
C TYR A 518 -17.68 -17.38 -3.41
N THR A 519 -17.72 -18.28 -4.37
CA THR A 519 -18.90 -18.52 -5.19
C THR A 519 -19.28 -19.98 -5.07
N MET A 520 -20.57 -20.25 -4.90
CA MET A 520 -21.08 -21.60 -4.96
C MET A 520 -21.00 -22.12 -6.39
N GLN A 521 -20.35 -23.26 -6.59
CA GLN A 521 -20.21 -23.91 -7.88
C GLN A 521 -20.81 -25.32 -7.82
N ASP A 522 -21.50 -25.70 -8.89
CA ASP A 522 -21.84 -27.10 -9.13
C ASP A 522 -20.56 -27.84 -9.53
N ILE A 523 -20.23 -28.89 -8.79
CA ILE A 523 -19.09 -29.72 -9.13
C ILE A 523 -19.57 -30.87 -10.01
N LEU A 524 -18.93 -31.03 -11.16
CA LEU A 524 -19.05 -32.22 -12.00
C LEU A 524 -18.31 -33.37 -11.32
N ASN A 525 -18.93 -33.94 -10.29
CA ASN A 525 -18.53 -35.21 -9.73
C ASN A 525 -19.28 -36.32 -10.51
N PRO A 526 -18.59 -37.36 -11.03
CA PRO A 526 -19.24 -38.51 -11.66
C PRO A 526 -20.23 -39.26 -10.77
N ILE A 527 -20.19 -39.03 -9.45
CA ILE A 527 -20.89 -39.80 -8.41
C ILE A 527 -22.22 -39.12 -7.99
N GLU A 528 -22.18 -37.85 -7.58
CA GLU A 528 -23.36 -37.07 -7.15
C GLU A 528 -23.19 -35.57 -7.42
N SER A 529 -24.26 -34.88 -7.81
CA SER A 529 -24.25 -33.40 -7.92
C SER A 529 -24.17 -32.77 -6.52
N CYS A 530 -23.06 -32.13 -6.19
CA CYS A 530 -22.91 -31.35 -4.97
C CYS A 530 -22.55 -29.90 -5.30
N GLN A 531 -23.00 -28.98 -4.44
CA GLN A 531 -22.68 -27.56 -4.50
C GLN A 531 -21.71 -27.20 -3.39
N VAL A 532 -20.59 -26.57 -3.73
CA VAL A 532 -19.64 -26.08 -2.71
C VAL A 532 -19.21 -24.66 -3.01
N PHE A 533 -18.84 -23.94 -1.96
CA PHE A 533 -18.17 -22.65 -2.10
C PHE A 533 -16.70 -22.84 -2.46
N VAL A 534 -16.26 -22.17 -3.51
CA VAL A 534 -14.84 -22.11 -3.92
C VAL A 534 -14.39 -20.66 -3.94
N GLU A 535 -13.14 -20.42 -3.54
CA GLU A 535 -12.54 -19.08 -3.58
C GLU A 535 -12.46 -18.64 -5.05
N GLN A 536 -13.01 -17.48 -5.38
CA GLN A 536 -12.88 -16.93 -6.73
C GLN A 536 -11.45 -16.39 -6.89
N HIS A 537 -10.71 -16.88 -7.89
CA HIS A 537 -9.36 -16.38 -8.16
C HIS A 537 -9.40 -14.90 -8.53
N LYS A 538 -8.59 -14.08 -7.86
CA LYS A 538 -8.48 -12.65 -8.18
C LYS A 538 -7.75 -12.43 -9.49
N GLU A 539 -8.32 -11.63 -10.39
CA GLU A 539 -7.65 -11.19 -11.60
C GLU A 539 -6.43 -10.33 -11.23
N SER A 540 -5.27 -10.70 -11.75
CA SER A 540 -4.00 -10.02 -11.49
C SER A 540 -3.81 -8.87 -12.46
N ILE A 541 -3.78 -7.64 -11.97
CA ILE A 541 -3.47 -6.45 -12.76
C ILE A 541 -1.96 -6.25 -12.81
N ALA A 542 -1.41 -6.19 -14.02
CA ALA A 542 -0.02 -5.79 -14.22
C ALA A 542 0.09 -4.26 -14.19
N LEU A 543 0.89 -3.73 -13.26
CA LEU A 543 1.09 -2.30 -13.08
C LEU A 543 2.47 -1.89 -13.59
N ASP A 544 2.54 -0.94 -14.51
CA ASP A 544 3.78 -0.27 -14.91
C ASP A 544 3.82 1.13 -14.30
N ILE A 545 4.62 1.28 -13.24
CA ILE A 545 4.73 2.53 -12.48
C ILE A 545 5.39 3.67 -13.26
N SER A 546 6.02 3.40 -14.41
CA SER A 546 6.44 4.49 -15.31
C SER A 546 5.26 5.31 -15.83
N LYS A 547 4.04 4.75 -15.81
CA LYS A 547 2.79 5.39 -16.25
C LYS A 547 1.98 6.03 -15.13
N TYR A 548 2.57 6.27 -13.95
CA TYR A 548 1.81 6.71 -12.77
C TYR A 548 0.97 7.98 -13.00
N ALA A 549 1.42 8.88 -13.87
CA ALA A 549 0.68 10.10 -14.23
C ALA A 549 -0.69 9.82 -14.89
N THR A 550 -0.93 8.59 -15.36
CA THR A 550 -2.20 8.17 -15.97
C THR A 550 -3.08 7.35 -15.03
N PHE A 551 -2.59 6.95 -13.85
CA PHE A 551 -3.31 6.05 -12.96
C PHE A 551 -4.63 6.62 -12.46
N ALA A 552 -4.73 7.94 -12.26
CA ALA A 552 -5.97 8.59 -11.86
C ALA A 552 -7.11 8.38 -12.87
N ASN A 553 -6.78 8.15 -14.15
CA ASN A 553 -7.75 7.91 -15.22
C ASN A 553 -7.99 6.41 -15.49
N ASP A 554 -7.31 5.51 -14.78
CA ASP A 554 -7.48 4.08 -14.99
C ASP A 554 -8.80 3.59 -14.37
N PRO A 555 -9.69 2.94 -15.14
CA PRO A 555 -10.97 2.47 -14.62
C PRO A 555 -10.81 1.34 -13.59
N MET A 556 -9.67 0.66 -13.52
CA MET A 556 -9.40 -0.46 -12.62
C MET A 556 -8.72 -0.04 -11.31
N LEU A 557 -8.08 1.14 -11.28
CA LEU A 557 -7.28 1.60 -10.15
C LEU A 557 -7.97 2.70 -9.37
N HIS A 558 -7.91 2.60 -8.06
CA HIS A 558 -8.23 3.68 -7.15
C HIS A 558 -6.91 4.35 -6.75
N VAL A 559 -6.81 5.66 -6.98
CA VAL A 559 -5.63 6.45 -6.65
C VAL A 559 -6.02 7.48 -5.63
N GLU A 560 -5.34 7.46 -4.50
CA GLU A 560 -5.45 8.45 -3.45
C GLU A 560 -4.12 9.16 -3.32
N SER A 561 -4.13 10.46 -3.55
CA SER A 561 -2.93 11.27 -3.40
C SER A 561 -2.89 11.86 -2.00
N SER A 562 -1.77 11.66 -1.31
CA SER A 562 -1.39 12.39 -0.09
C SER A 562 -0.10 13.21 -0.32
N ASP A 563 0.32 13.99 0.68
CA ASP A 563 1.52 14.84 0.58
C ASP A 563 2.79 14.05 0.35
N LEU A 564 2.90 12.92 1.04
CA LEU A 564 4.09 12.10 1.01
C LEU A 564 3.94 11.01 -0.05
N TYR A 565 2.73 10.47 -0.22
CA TYR A 565 2.52 9.31 -1.07
C TYR A 565 1.24 9.38 -1.91
N MET A 566 1.35 8.96 -3.15
CA MET A 566 0.23 8.48 -3.96
C MET A 566 0.02 6.99 -3.67
N ARG A 567 -1.08 6.66 -2.99
CA ARG A 567 -1.55 5.29 -2.74
C ARG A 567 -2.35 4.81 -3.95
N VAL A 568 -1.93 3.70 -4.53
CA VAL A 568 -2.57 3.04 -5.66
C VAL A 568 -3.05 1.67 -5.22
N GLN A 569 -4.35 1.42 -5.40
CA GLN A 569 -4.99 0.14 -5.11
C GLN A 569 -6.00 -0.21 -6.21
N VAL A 570 -6.60 -1.39 -6.14
CA VAL A 570 -7.64 -1.79 -7.11
C VAL A 570 -9.01 -1.26 -6.68
N LYS A 571 -9.87 -0.87 -7.62
CA LYS A 571 -11.25 -0.44 -7.31
C LYS A 571 -12.16 -1.57 -6.82
N ASP A 572 -11.97 -2.78 -7.38
CA ASP A 572 -12.70 -3.98 -6.95
C ASP A 572 -11.74 -4.95 -6.24
N PRO A 573 -11.50 -4.77 -4.93
CA PRO A 573 -10.60 -5.62 -4.17
C PRO A 573 -11.15 -7.01 -3.91
N PHE A 574 -12.41 -7.34 -4.25
CA PHE A 574 -12.92 -8.70 -4.09
C PHE A 574 -12.50 -9.60 -5.25
N THR A 575 -12.49 -9.07 -6.47
CA THR A 575 -12.22 -9.84 -7.68
C THR A 575 -10.86 -9.55 -8.29
N ARG A 576 -10.15 -8.50 -7.86
CA ARG A 576 -8.86 -8.08 -8.44
C ARG A 576 -7.79 -7.88 -7.38
N VAL A 577 -6.54 -7.97 -7.82
CA VAL A 577 -5.36 -7.64 -7.02
C VAL A 577 -4.27 -7.08 -7.92
N ILE A 578 -3.47 -6.13 -7.44
CA ILE A 578 -2.25 -5.73 -8.14
C ILE A 578 -1.29 -6.91 -8.12
N GLY A 579 -1.01 -7.48 -9.29
CA GLY A 579 -0.07 -8.57 -9.46
C GLY A 579 1.33 -8.04 -9.72
N THR A 580 1.84 -8.27 -10.93
CA THR A 580 3.18 -7.80 -11.31
C THR A 580 3.27 -6.28 -11.24
N VAL A 581 4.30 -5.78 -10.56
CA VAL A 581 4.66 -4.35 -10.54
C VAL A 581 5.98 -4.20 -11.29
N SER A 582 6.01 -3.31 -12.27
CA SER A 582 7.15 -3.09 -13.15
C SER A 582 7.44 -1.61 -13.32
N PHE A 583 8.67 -1.29 -13.72
CA PHE A 583 9.05 0.02 -14.21
C PHE A 583 9.72 -0.16 -15.56
N ALA A 584 9.14 0.41 -16.63
CA ALA A 584 9.74 0.37 -17.97
C ALA A 584 10.07 -1.07 -18.44
N ASN A 585 9.11 -2.00 -18.29
CA ASN A 585 9.24 -3.44 -18.57
C ASN A 585 10.19 -4.23 -17.64
N LYS A 586 10.87 -3.60 -16.68
CA LYS A 586 11.62 -4.31 -15.65
C LYS A 586 10.71 -4.65 -14.48
N VAL A 587 10.55 -5.94 -14.19
CA VAL A 587 9.76 -6.41 -13.04
C VAL A 587 10.45 -6.00 -11.74
N LEU A 588 9.73 -5.25 -10.90
CA LEU A 588 10.15 -4.91 -9.53
C LEU A 588 9.62 -5.94 -8.55
N ILE A 589 8.34 -6.30 -8.68
CA ILE A 589 7.68 -7.37 -7.94
C ILE A 589 6.93 -8.27 -8.93
N PRO A 590 7.19 -9.59 -8.92
CA PRO A 590 6.49 -10.52 -9.81
C PRO A 590 5.05 -10.77 -9.33
N GLN A 591 4.23 -11.35 -10.20
CA GLN A 591 2.91 -11.86 -9.80
C GLN A 591 3.05 -12.82 -8.61
N ASP A 592 2.16 -12.65 -7.64
CA ASP A 592 2.14 -13.44 -6.43
C ASP A 592 0.74 -14.00 -6.21
N ASN A 593 0.59 -15.30 -6.47
CA ASN A 593 -0.72 -15.93 -6.36
C ASN A 593 -1.21 -15.97 -4.90
N ASP A 594 -0.35 -15.83 -3.90
CA ASP A 594 -0.78 -15.81 -2.49
C ASP A 594 -1.23 -14.41 -2.03
N ALA A 595 -1.02 -13.37 -2.86
CA ALA A 595 -1.42 -12.01 -2.54
C ALA A 595 -2.93 -11.84 -2.71
N VAL A 596 -3.59 -11.45 -1.63
CA VAL A 596 -5.01 -11.12 -1.61
C VAL A 596 -5.23 -9.62 -1.66
N GLU A 597 -4.30 -8.83 -1.16
CA GLU A 597 -4.34 -7.38 -1.27
C GLU A 597 -2.93 -6.85 -1.54
N ARG A 598 -2.83 -5.85 -2.41
CA ARG A 598 -1.58 -5.16 -2.69
C ARG A 598 -1.84 -3.68 -2.93
N GLN A 599 -1.10 -2.85 -2.19
CA GLN A 599 -1.17 -1.40 -2.26
C GLN A 599 0.22 -0.87 -2.61
N ILE A 600 0.28 0.06 -3.57
CA ILE A 600 1.51 0.69 -4.02
C ILE A 600 1.53 2.14 -3.53
N TYR A 601 2.62 2.54 -2.91
CA TYR A 601 2.84 3.90 -2.43
C TYR A 601 3.99 4.48 -3.25
N LEU A 602 3.66 5.45 -4.11
CA LEU A 602 4.62 6.24 -4.91
C LEU A 602 4.79 7.61 -4.27
N GLY A 603 5.89 8.33 -4.50
CA GLY A 603 6.01 9.70 -3.95
C GLY A 603 4.93 10.65 -4.46
N GLY A 604 4.19 11.29 -3.53
CA GLY A 604 2.98 12.09 -3.82
C GLY A 604 3.24 13.44 -4.49
N ASN A 605 4.35 14.10 -4.15
CA ASN A 605 4.74 15.41 -4.70
C ASN A 605 5.47 15.32 -6.06
N GLY A 606 5.19 14.30 -6.88
CA GLY A 606 5.88 14.10 -8.16
C GLY A 606 7.38 13.75 -8.06
N ILE A 607 7.93 13.62 -6.84
CA ILE A 607 9.28 13.11 -6.59
C ILE A 607 9.23 11.59 -6.55
N LEU A 608 9.75 10.93 -7.59
CA LEU A 608 9.77 9.46 -7.65
C LEU A 608 11.07 8.91 -7.03
N GLU A 609 11.23 9.11 -5.72
CA GLU A 609 12.40 8.66 -4.96
C GLU A 609 12.24 7.24 -4.43
N ASN A 610 11.13 6.96 -3.75
CA ASN A 610 10.86 5.66 -3.13
C ASN A 610 9.54 5.08 -3.63
N ILE A 611 9.49 3.75 -3.67
CA ILE A 611 8.27 2.98 -3.91
C ILE A 611 8.13 2.02 -2.73
N HIS A 612 7.00 2.07 -2.05
CA HIS A 612 6.66 1.06 -1.03
C HIS A 612 5.50 0.21 -1.53
N ILE A 613 5.62 -1.10 -1.34
CA ILE A 613 4.60 -2.05 -1.78
C ILE A 613 4.19 -2.88 -0.59
N LYS A 614 2.98 -2.63 -0.10
CA LYS A 614 2.35 -3.42 0.97
C LYS A 614 1.60 -4.57 0.33
N THR A 615 1.96 -5.80 0.69
CA THR A 615 1.28 -7.02 0.23
C THR A 615 0.74 -7.77 1.43
N CYS A 616 -0.53 -8.18 1.36
CA CYS A 616 -1.18 -9.04 2.35
C CYS A 616 -1.56 -10.38 1.71
N ASN A 617 -1.50 -11.47 2.48
CA ASN A 617 -1.86 -12.82 2.04
C ASN A 617 -3.16 -13.32 2.69
N VAL A 618 -3.61 -14.50 2.26
CA VAL A 618 -4.83 -15.17 2.73
C VAL A 618 -4.83 -15.51 4.24
N ASP A 619 -3.64 -15.64 4.85
CA ASP A 619 -3.49 -15.93 6.28
C ASP A 619 -3.51 -14.67 7.16
N GLY A 620 -3.63 -13.49 6.55
CA GLY A 620 -3.62 -12.22 7.24
C GLY A 620 -2.21 -11.72 7.58
N ASP A 621 -1.17 -12.22 6.90
CA ASP A 621 0.17 -11.62 7.00
C ASP A 621 0.30 -10.48 5.98
N CYS A 622 0.60 -9.29 6.47
CA CYS A 622 0.99 -8.15 5.64
C CYS A 622 2.48 -7.82 5.80
N TYR A 623 3.11 -7.39 4.72
CA TYR A 623 4.50 -6.94 4.72
C TYR A 623 4.74 -5.84 3.68
N ILE A 624 5.78 -5.02 3.92
CA ILE A 624 6.14 -3.89 3.06
C ILE A 624 7.51 -4.12 2.42
N GLN A 625 7.57 -4.06 1.10
CA GLN A 625 8.83 -4.03 0.34
C GLN A 625 9.10 -2.60 -0.12
N SER A 626 10.32 -2.11 0.07
CA SER A 626 10.73 -0.76 -0.31
C SER A 626 11.76 -0.78 -1.44
N PHE A 627 11.64 0.15 -2.37
CA PHE A 627 12.59 0.36 -3.46
C PHE A 627 12.98 1.81 -3.52
N THR A 628 14.25 2.07 -3.76
CA THR A 628 14.81 3.41 -3.94
C THR A 628 15.26 3.58 -5.38
N ALA A 629 14.95 4.73 -5.96
CA ALA A 629 15.36 5.09 -7.30
C ALA A 629 16.87 5.29 -7.37
N SER A 630 17.45 5.02 -8.52
CA SER A 630 18.84 5.33 -8.86
C SER A 630 18.91 5.66 -10.34
N ILE A 631 19.85 6.55 -10.70
CA ILE A 631 20.15 6.84 -12.10
C ILE A 631 21.52 6.24 -12.39
N LYS A 632 21.56 5.27 -13.31
CA LYS A 632 22.80 4.64 -13.75
C LYS A 632 22.77 4.49 -15.26
N ASP A 633 23.89 4.81 -15.92
CA ASP A 633 24.03 4.68 -17.38
C ASP A 633 22.89 5.37 -18.16
N CYS A 634 22.46 6.55 -17.68
CA CYS A 634 21.34 7.30 -18.25
C CYS A 634 19.99 6.55 -18.25
N LYS A 635 19.78 5.64 -17.28
CA LYS A 635 18.51 4.96 -17.06
C LYS A 635 18.08 5.10 -15.61
N ILE A 636 16.78 5.28 -15.41
CA ILE A 636 16.17 5.18 -14.09
C ILE A 636 16.04 3.70 -13.76
N SER A 637 16.49 3.30 -12.59
CA SER A 637 16.30 1.95 -12.09
C SER A 637 15.93 1.98 -10.62
N PHE A 638 15.03 1.10 -10.22
CA PHE A 638 14.68 0.91 -8.82
C PHE A 638 15.45 -0.29 -8.28
N SER A 639 16.16 -0.07 -7.19
CA SER A 639 16.82 -1.11 -6.41
C SER A 639 16.14 -1.21 -5.06
N LYS A 640 16.13 -2.41 -4.49
CA LYS A 640 15.55 -2.62 -3.17
C LYS A 640 16.28 -1.79 -2.12
N SER A 641 15.54 -1.12 -1.24
CA SER A 641 16.12 -0.31 -0.18
C SER A 641 16.83 -1.22 0.84
N THR A 642 18.02 -0.83 1.28
CA THR A 642 18.71 -1.53 2.36
C THR A 642 18.03 -1.19 3.69
N LYS A 643 17.48 -2.21 4.36
CA LYS A 643 16.82 -2.05 5.66
C LYS A 643 17.75 -2.39 6.81
N GLN A 644 17.66 -1.61 7.88
CA GLN A 644 18.36 -1.85 9.14
C GLN A 644 17.79 -3.11 9.82
N ALA A 645 18.68 -4.02 10.21
CA ALA A 645 18.31 -5.24 10.89
C ALA A 645 18.17 -5.02 12.40
N VAL A 646 17.04 -5.43 12.95
CA VAL A 646 16.73 -5.35 14.39
C VAL A 646 16.73 -6.77 14.97
N PRO A 647 17.47 -7.06 16.06
CA PRO A 647 17.50 -8.40 16.63
C PRO A 647 16.16 -8.74 17.30
N LEU A 648 15.76 -10.01 17.23
CA LEU A 648 14.59 -10.54 17.92
C LEU A 648 15.03 -11.64 18.88
N ASP A 649 14.67 -11.55 20.16
CA ASP A 649 14.82 -12.64 21.12
C ASP A 649 13.46 -13.29 21.39
N LEU A 650 13.38 -14.62 21.25
CA LEU A 650 12.18 -15.41 21.44
C LEU A 650 11.91 -15.80 22.91
N ASP A 651 12.82 -15.47 23.84
CA ASP A 651 12.59 -15.64 25.28
C ASP A 651 11.35 -14.82 25.70
N PRO A 652 10.33 -15.44 26.33
CA PRO A 652 9.18 -14.72 26.88
C PRO A 652 9.50 -13.57 27.83
N ASN A 653 10.71 -13.55 28.43
CA ASN A 653 11.15 -12.51 29.36
C ASN A 653 12.02 -11.42 28.69
N ALA A 654 12.36 -11.56 27.40
CA ALA A 654 13.16 -10.57 26.71
C ALA A 654 12.34 -9.30 26.43
N GLN A 655 13.00 -8.14 26.56
CA GLN A 655 12.41 -6.87 26.14
C GLN A 655 12.42 -6.78 24.61
N LEU A 656 11.25 -6.53 24.02
CA LEU A 656 11.14 -6.34 22.58
C LEU A 656 11.68 -4.96 22.16
N PRO A 657 12.40 -4.87 21.03
CA PRO A 657 12.74 -3.61 20.39
C PRO A 657 11.49 -2.79 20.05
N LEU A 658 11.63 -1.45 20.02
CA LEU A 658 10.54 -0.51 19.76
C LEU A 658 9.86 -0.76 18.40
N GLU A 659 10.63 -1.19 17.41
CA GLU A 659 10.21 -1.40 16.03
C GLU A 659 9.42 -2.70 15.85
N ILE A 660 9.50 -3.63 16.81
CA ILE A 660 8.86 -4.94 16.73
C ILE A 660 7.51 -4.90 17.47
N HIS A 661 6.47 -5.33 16.77
CA HIS A 661 5.16 -5.64 17.31
C HIS A 661 5.02 -7.14 17.56
N LEU A 662 4.54 -7.51 18.75
CA LEU A 662 4.16 -8.86 19.11
C LEU A 662 2.64 -8.97 19.19
N VAL A 663 2.06 -9.87 18.40
CA VAL A 663 0.69 -10.35 18.59
C VAL A 663 0.75 -11.69 19.32
N ASP A 664 0.32 -11.73 20.58
CA ASP A 664 0.37 -12.91 21.45
C ASP A 664 -1.01 -13.58 21.58
N PHE A 665 -1.12 -14.84 21.17
CA PHE A 665 -2.30 -15.70 21.33
C PHE A 665 -2.03 -16.86 22.30
N GLY A 666 -1.16 -16.65 23.29
CA GLY A 666 -0.75 -17.60 24.30
C GLY A 666 0.23 -18.63 23.72
N ALA A 667 -0.33 -19.71 23.16
CA ALA A 667 0.46 -20.77 22.54
C ALA A 667 0.95 -20.41 21.13
N ALA A 668 0.52 -19.29 20.53
CA ALA A 668 1.01 -18.82 19.23
C ALA A 668 1.33 -17.33 19.31
N LYS A 669 2.52 -16.94 18.86
CA LYS A 669 3.07 -15.59 18.93
C LYS A 669 3.54 -15.15 17.56
N PHE A 670 3.24 -13.92 17.15
CA PHE A 670 3.57 -13.40 15.83
C PHE A 670 4.38 -12.11 16.00
N PHE A 671 5.64 -12.12 15.55
CA PHE A 671 6.55 -10.98 15.61
C PHE A 671 6.66 -10.32 14.25
N ARG A 672 6.40 -9.01 14.18
CA ARG A 672 6.35 -8.21 12.96
C ARG A 672 7.07 -6.89 13.18
N ILE A 673 7.66 -6.30 12.14
CA ILE A 673 8.04 -4.88 12.20
C ILE A 673 6.76 -4.06 12.08
N LYS A 674 6.60 -3.03 12.91
CA LYS A 674 5.46 -2.10 12.81
C LYS A 674 5.48 -1.38 11.46
N ASP A 675 4.30 -1.10 10.90
CA ASP A 675 4.16 -0.57 9.55
C ASP A 675 4.96 0.74 9.33
N GLU A 676 5.02 1.62 10.33
CA GLU A 676 5.76 2.88 10.30
C GLU A 676 7.29 2.71 10.23
N PHE A 677 7.83 1.57 10.69
CA PHE A 677 9.26 1.24 10.61
C PHE A 677 9.57 0.30 9.45
N ALA A 678 8.57 -0.37 8.86
CA ALA A 678 8.77 -1.45 7.89
C ALA A 678 9.43 -1.00 6.57
N ALA A 679 9.41 0.30 6.28
CA ALA A 679 10.11 0.87 5.13
C ALA A 679 11.64 0.84 5.29
N THR A 680 12.14 0.99 6.51
CA THR A 680 13.56 1.19 6.86
C THR A 680 14.13 0.08 7.72
N HIS A 681 13.30 -0.75 8.38
CA HIS A 681 13.71 -1.79 9.30
C HIS A 681 13.20 -3.18 8.89
N LYS A 682 13.95 -4.21 9.30
CA LYS A 682 13.59 -5.63 9.15
C LYS A 682 13.99 -6.43 10.39
N ILE A 683 13.37 -7.58 10.63
CA ILE A 683 13.84 -8.52 11.66
C ILE A 683 15.16 -9.16 11.19
N GLY A 684 16.20 -9.02 12.00
CA GLY A 684 17.55 -9.52 11.76
C GLY A 684 17.81 -10.90 12.37
N ASN A 685 18.83 -10.97 13.23
CA ASN A 685 19.16 -12.17 14.00
C ASN A 685 17.99 -12.57 14.90
N VAL A 686 17.66 -13.85 14.90
CA VAL A 686 16.68 -14.44 15.81
C VAL A 686 17.44 -15.22 16.87
N ASN A 687 17.21 -14.88 18.13
CA ASN A 687 17.92 -15.41 19.29
C ASN A 687 16.94 -16.07 20.28
N PHE A 688 17.47 -16.83 21.22
CA PHE A 688 16.78 -17.23 22.44
C PHE A 688 17.77 -17.17 23.61
N LYS A 689 17.53 -16.28 24.58
CA LYS A 689 18.47 -16.03 25.69
C LYS A 689 19.88 -15.75 25.19
N GLU A 690 20.01 -14.80 24.25
CA GLU A 690 21.28 -14.43 23.59
C GLU A 690 21.93 -15.54 22.72
N MET A 691 21.42 -16.78 22.72
CA MET A 691 21.87 -17.80 21.77
C MET A 691 21.32 -17.48 20.38
N LEU A 692 22.20 -17.34 19.39
CA LEU A 692 21.82 -17.20 18.00
C LEU A 692 21.12 -18.46 17.50
N LEU A 693 19.84 -18.35 17.13
CA LEU A 693 19.07 -19.42 16.53
C LEU A 693 19.16 -19.37 15.00
N GLU A 694 18.94 -18.19 14.41
CA GLU A 694 19.04 -17.95 12.98
C GLU A 694 19.73 -16.60 12.72
N ALA A 695 20.74 -16.60 11.85
CA ALA A 695 21.43 -15.39 11.45
C ALA A 695 20.59 -14.51 10.50
N GLU A 696 20.87 -13.21 10.51
CA GLU A 696 20.42 -12.29 9.47
C GLU A 696 20.93 -12.74 8.09
N LYS A 697 20.07 -12.65 7.09
CA LYS A 697 20.43 -12.89 5.69
C LYS A 697 20.44 -11.57 4.90
N PRO A 698 21.53 -11.22 4.20
CA PRO A 698 21.62 -9.98 3.43
C PRO A 698 20.54 -9.84 2.33
N ASN A 699 20.15 -10.96 1.71
CA ASN A 699 19.18 -10.98 0.60
C ASN A 699 17.71 -11.00 1.05
N VAL A 700 17.46 -10.99 2.37
CA VAL A 700 16.13 -10.97 2.96
C VAL A 700 15.78 -9.54 3.36
N ASP A 701 14.66 -9.07 2.84
CA ASP A 701 14.18 -7.70 3.08
C ASP A 701 13.07 -7.66 4.13
N VAL A 702 12.23 -8.68 4.16
CA VAL A 702 11.24 -8.85 5.21
C VAL A 702 11.40 -10.24 5.79
N ARG A 703 11.41 -10.30 7.12
CA ARG A 703 11.38 -11.54 7.88
C ARG A 703 10.20 -11.45 8.84
N LEU A 704 9.32 -12.44 8.78
CA LEU A 704 8.21 -12.62 9.70
C LEU A 704 8.50 -13.85 10.57
N VAL A 705 8.24 -13.75 11.87
CA VAL A 705 8.50 -14.85 12.82
C VAL A 705 7.23 -15.23 13.53
N ASN A 706 6.86 -16.52 13.47
CA ASN A 706 5.72 -17.08 14.18
C ASN A 706 6.23 -18.14 15.15
N LEU A 707 5.93 -18.04 16.44
CA LEU A 707 6.35 -18.98 17.46
C LEU A 707 5.14 -19.68 18.05
N GLN A 708 5.06 -20.99 17.92
CA GLN A 708 4.09 -21.82 18.61
C GLN A 708 4.73 -22.44 19.85
N VAL A 709 4.25 -22.09 21.04
CA VAL A 709 4.76 -22.62 22.31
C VAL A 709 3.98 -23.87 22.70
N LYS A 710 4.70 -24.96 22.95
CA LYS A 710 4.20 -26.18 23.60
C LYS A 710 4.78 -26.24 25.01
N ARG A 711 3.95 -26.08 26.03
CA ARG A 711 4.36 -26.27 27.42
C ARG A 711 4.04 -27.68 27.87
N HIS A 712 5.04 -28.40 28.36
CA HIS A 712 4.88 -29.65 29.07
C HIS A 712 5.77 -29.56 30.32
N ASP A 713 5.18 -29.52 31.51
CA ASP A 713 5.90 -29.31 32.78
C ASP A 713 6.74 -28.00 32.79
N ASP A 714 7.89 -27.99 33.48
CA ASP A 714 8.87 -26.87 33.52
C ASP A 714 9.76 -26.78 32.24
N ILE A 715 9.39 -27.47 31.16
CA ILE A 715 10.15 -27.52 29.90
C ILE A 715 9.49 -26.58 28.88
N PHE A 716 10.27 -25.61 28.38
CA PHE A 716 9.85 -24.79 27.25
C PHE A 716 10.21 -25.52 25.95
N SER A 717 9.19 -25.95 25.20
CA SER A 717 9.35 -26.37 23.80
C SER A 717 8.58 -25.42 22.89
N GLY A 718 9.18 -25.05 21.77
CA GLY A 718 8.61 -24.10 20.82
C GLY A 718 8.83 -24.57 19.40
N LEU A 719 7.80 -24.51 18.56
CA LEU A 719 7.94 -24.62 17.11
C LEU A 719 7.90 -23.20 16.55
N TYR A 720 9.03 -22.68 16.09
CA TYR A 720 9.04 -21.37 15.44
C TYR A 720 9.21 -21.51 13.92
N LYS A 721 8.52 -20.64 13.20
CA LYS A 721 8.49 -20.57 11.75
C LYS A 721 9.04 -19.23 11.33
N LEU A 722 9.99 -19.27 10.41
CA LEU A 722 10.55 -18.09 9.76
C LEU A 722 9.98 -18.01 8.35
N MET A 723 9.57 -16.82 7.96
CA MET A 723 9.09 -16.51 6.62
C MET A 723 9.92 -15.35 6.09
N ASP A 724 10.89 -15.67 5.24
CA ASP A 724 11.83 -14.73 4.62
C ASP A 724 11.33 -14.36 3.22
N ILE A 725 11.29 -13.07 2.94
CA ILE A 725 10.83 -12.51 1.67
C ILE A 725 11.99 -11.73 1.04
N GLY A 726 12.48 -12.28 -0.08
CA GLY A 726 13.53 -11.71 -0.92
C GLY A 726 12.99 -10.79 -2.01
N ILE A 727 13.77 -10.59 -3.07
CA ILE A 727 13.36 -9.75 -4.22
C ILE A 727 12.33 -10.48 -5.09
N LEU A 728 12.67 -11.70 -5.52
CA LEU A 728 11.86 -12.54 -6.41
C LEU A 728 11.52 -13.89 -5.78
N SER A 729 11.97 -14.12 -4.54
CA SER A 729 11.85 -15.39 -3.85
C SER A 729 11.17 -15.20 -2.50
N LYS A 730 10.46 -16.23 -2.10
CA LYS A 730 9.90 -16.33 -0.76
C LYS A 730 10.32 -17.68 -0.18
N PHE A 731 10.85 -17.68 1.02
CA PHE A 731 11.35 -18.88 1.70
C PHE A 731 10.68 -19.02 3.06
N THR A 732 10.18 -20.21 3.36
CA THR A 732 9.72 -20.53 4.72
C THR A 732 10.53 -21.68 5.26
N CYS A 733 10.88 -21.63 6.54
CA CYS A 733 11.39 -22.79 7.29
C CYS A 733 10.69 -22.89 8.65
N ARG A 734 10.58 -24.13 9.14
CA ARG A 734 10.01 -24.45 10.46
C ARG A 734 11.10 -25.11 11.28
N HIS A 735 11.30 -24.62 12.49
CA HIS A 735 12.31 -25.09 13.42
C HIS A 735 11.64 -25.52 14.73
N GLU A 736 12.21 -26.54 15.35
CA GLU A 736 11.89 -26.98 16.69
C GLU A 736 12.97 -26.50 17.65
N LEU A 737 12.52 -25.74 18.64
CA LEU A 737 13.30 -25.17 19.73
C LEU A 737 12.94 -25.92 21.01
N ASN A 738 13.86 -26.74 21.52
CA ASN A 738 13.66 -27.49 22.76
C ASN A 738 14.62 -26.97 23.84
N VAL A 739 14.05 -26.59 24.99
CA VAL A 739 14.77 -26.02 26.14
C VAL A 739 14.49 -26.87 27.37
N THR A 740 15.44 -27.73 27.73
CA THR A 740 15.28 -28.66 28.86
C THR A 740 16.08 -28.21 30.08
N GLY A 741 15.39 -28.07 31.23
CA GLY A 741 16.00 -28.02 32.57
C GLY A 741 16.52 -26.66 33.06
N ASN A 742 17.02 -26.65 34.31
CA ASN A 742 17.52 -25.46 35.02
C ASN A 742 18.86 -24.90 34.46
N ASN A 743 19.58 -25.68 33.66
CA ASN A 743 20.69 -25.24 32.81
C ASN A 743 20.25 -25.50 31.36
N PRO A 744 19.80 -24.47 30.61
CA PRO A 744 19.11 -24.70 29.35
C PRO A 744 20.09 -25.19 28.29
N ASN A 745 20.09 -26.50 28.03
CA ASN A 745 20.53 -27.00 26.74
C ASN A 745 19.46 -26.59 25.73
N VAL A 746 19.74 -25.54 24.98
CA VAL A 746 18.88 -25.08 23.89
C VAL A 746 19.27 -25.86 22.64
N THR A 747 18.31 -26.58 22.08
CA THR A 747 18.47 -27.27 20.79
C THR A 747 17.56 -26.61 19.76
N ASN A 748 18.11 -26.33 18.59
CA ASN A 748 17.41 -25.73 17.46
C ASN A 748 17.62 -26.62 16.23
N THR A 749 16.57 -27.32 15.81
CA THR A 749 16.62 -28.26 14.68
C THR A 749 15.53 -27.95 13.67
N LEU A 750 15.71 -28.31 12.40
CA LEU A 750 14.61 -28.24 11.44
C LEU A 750 13.50 -29.19 11.89
N ALA A 751 12.26 -28.70 11.91
CA ALA A 751 11.12 -29.50 12.30
C ALA A 751 10.78 -30.50 11.17
N PRO A 752 10.38 -31.74 11.50
CA PRO A 752 9.96 -32.71 10.50
C PRO A 752 8.73 -32.20 9.73
N LEU A 753 8.65 -32.53 8.44
CA LEU A 753 7.51 -32.23 7.60
C LEU A 753 6.39 -33.25 7.82
N GLU A 754 5.15 -32.78 7.82
CA GLU A 754 3.96 -33.63 7.90
C GLU A 754 3.54 -34.07 6.49
N PRO A 755 3.21 -35.36 6.28
CA PRO A 755 2.74 -35.82 4.97
C PRO A 755 1.39 -35.17 4.63
N LEU A 756 1.26 -34.69 3.40
CA LEU A 756 0.08 -34.01 2.88
C LEU A 756 -0.55 -34.82 1.75
N THR A 757 -1.85 -35.09 1.86
CA THR A 757 -2.65 -35.66 0.78
C THR A 757 -3.53 -34.59 0.14
N ILE A 758 -3.36 -34.34 -1.16
CA ILE A 758 -4.27 -33.46 -1.91
C ILE A 758 -5.44 -34.31 -2.42
N ASN A 759 -6.57 -34.25 -1.71
CA ASN A 759 -7.82 -34.82 -2.19
C ASN A 759 -8.53 -33.84 -3.14
N THR A 760 -8.76 -34.31 -4.36
CA THR A 760 -9.46 -33.54 -5.40
C THR A 760 -10.97 -33.71 -5.38
N ASN A 761 -11.51 -34.66 -4.59
CA ASN A 761 -12.94 -34.74 -4.33
C ASN A 761 -13.36 -33.54 -3.47
N LEU A 762 -14.13 -32.63 -4.07
CA LEU A 762 -14.62 -31.42 -3.41
C LEU A 762 -15.90 -31.67 -2.58
N CYS A 763 -16.58 -32.80 -2.79
CA CYS A 763 -17.80 -33.20 -2.07
C CYS A 763 -17.45 -33.99 -0.79
N GLY A 764 -16.71 -33.39 0.15
CA GLY A 764 -16.32 -34.08 1.39
C GLY A 764 -15.46 -33.25 2.35
N PRO A 765 -15.11 -33.81 3.52
CA PRO A 765 -14.27 -33.14 4.50
C PRO A 765 -12.88 -32.87 3.91
N ARG A 766 -12.37 -31.66 4.15
CA ARG A 766 -11.16 -31.16 3.50
C ARG A 766 -10.06 -30.83 4.51
N GLU A 767 -8.83 -31.14 4.13
CA GLU A 767 -7.66 -30.68 4.89
C GLU A 767 -7.54 -29.16 4.89
N ARG A 768 -7.38 -28.57 6.07
CA ARG A 768 -7.26 -27.11 6.27
C ARG A 768 -6.04 -26.50 5.57
N ALA A 769 -5.07 -27.31 5.16
CA ALA A 769 -3.81 -26.85 4.56
C ALA A 769 -3.94 -26.42 3.09
N ILE A 770 -5.03 -26.78 2.40
CA ILE A 770 -5.18 -26.62 0.94
C ILE A 770 -6.22 -25.54 0.62
N SER A 771 -5.84 -24.50 -0.13
CA SER A 771 -6.78 -23.56 -0.76
C SER A 771 -7.27 -24.13 -2.09
N VAL A 772 -8.55 -23.88 -2.42
CA VAL A 772 -9.10 -24.13 -3.75
C VAL A 772 -9.65 -22.89 -4.36
N ARG A 773 -9.18 -22.64 -5.58
CA ARG A 773 -9.54 -21.49 -6.38
C ARG A 773 -10.19 -21.91 -7.67
N TYR A 774 -11.20 -21.16 -8.08
CA TYR A 774 -11.89 -21.34 -9.34
C TYR A 774 -11.61 -20.19 -10.29
N HIS A 775 -11.27 -20.53 -11.55
CA HIS A 775 -11.06 -19.55 -12.61
C HIS A 775 -11.39 -20.16 -13.98
N TYR A 776 -12.31 -19.55 -14.73
CA TYR A 776 -12.71 -19.96 -16.08
C TYR A 776 -12.87 -21.49 -16.28
N GLY A 777 -13.60 -22.17 -15.39
CA GLY A 777 -13.83 -23.62 -15.50
C GLY A 777 -12.69 -24.50 -15.01
N VAL A 778 -11.68 -23.92 -14.33
CA VAL A 778 -10.51 -24.63 -13.79
C VAL A 778 -10.50 -24.51 -12.27
N TYR A 779 -10.41 -25.64 -11.58
CA TYR A 779 -10.15 -25.70 -10.14
C TYR A 779 -8.65 -25.84 -9.88
N THR A 780 -8.09 -24.96 -9.07
CA THR A 780 -6.68 -24.99 -8.67
C THR A 780 -6.60 -25.27 -7.18
N PHE A 781 -5.91 -26.35 -6.83
CA PHE A 781 -5.60 -26.73 -5.45
C PHE A 781 -4.16 -26.33 -5.18
N ASN A 782 -3.92 -25.54 -4.14
CA ASN A 782 -2.58 -25.13 -3.76
C ASN A 782 -2.40 -25.03 -2.25
N VAL A 783 -1.19 -25.30 -1.80
CA VAL A 783 -0.76 -25.00 -0.43
C VAL A 783 -0.26 -23.55 -0.42
N PRO A 784 -0.87 -22.65 0.37
CA PRO A 784 -0.36 -21.28 0.50
C PRO A 784 1.10 -21.28 0.89
N TRP A 785 1.92 -20.40 0.31
CA TRP A 785 3.36 -20.34 0.58
C TRP A 785 3.67 -20.20 2.08
N SER A 786 2.86 -19.44 2.82
CA SER A 786 2.93 -19.29 4.28
C SER A 786 2.76 -20.59 5.06
N ARG A 787 2.46 -21.73 4.42
CA ARG A 787 2.21 -23.04 5.04
C ARG A 787 3.13 -24.14 4.52
N THR A 788 3.85 -23.94 3.43
CA THR A 788 4.62 -25.00 2.76
C THR A 788 5.71 -25.64 3.64
N ALA A 789 6.39 -24.86 4.50
CA ALA A 789 7.38 -25.41 5.44
C ALA A 789 6.85 -26.39 6.51
N ALA A 790 5.54 -26.62 6.58
CA ALA A 790 4.97 -27.60 7.51
C ALA A 790 4.73 -28.97 6.86
N TYR A 791 4.73 -29.05 5.52
CA TYR A 791 4.19 -30.20 4.81
C TYR A 791 5.16 -30.74 3.74
N SER A 792 5.05 -32.02 3.44
CA SER A 792 5.61 -32.67 2.26
C SER A 792 4.47 -33.32 1.46
N LEU A 793 4.42 -33.12 0.14
CA LEU A 793 3.39 -33.76 -0.68
C LEU A 793 3.64 -35.26 -0.71
N GLU A 794 2.73 -36.03 -0.12
CA GLU A 794 2.80 -37.49 -0.11
C GLU A 794 2.10 -38.08 -1.34
N LYS A 795 0.85 -37.69 -1.58
CA LYS A 795 0.04 -38.19 -2.70
C LYS A 795 -1.07 -37.23 -3.12
N ILE A 796 -1.56 -37.43 -4.34
CA ILE A 796 -2.77 -36.78 -4.88
C ILE A 796 -3.82 -37.87 -5.06
N SER A 797 -4.99 -37.71 -4.44
CA SER A 797 -6.09 -38.67 -4.48
C SER A 797 -7.30 -38.13 -5.24
N PHE A 798 -7.98 -39.03 -5.93
CA PHE A 798 -9.20 -38.78 -6.67
C PHE A 798 -10.11 -40.00 -6.53
N GLU A 799 -11.40 -39.75 -6.46
CA GLU A 799 -12.44 -40.77 -6.37
C GLU A 799 -13.02 -41.00 -7.76
N THR A 800 -13.20 -42.27 -8.12
CA THR A 800 -13.83 -42.68 -9.38
C THR A 800 -15.34 -42.82 -9.22
N SER A 801 -16.07 -42.92 -10.33
CA SER A 801 -17.52 -43.21 -10.34
C SER A 801 -17.91 -44.49 -9.58
N ASN A 802 -16.97 -45.42 -9.36
CA ASN A 802 -17.19 -46.69 -8.66
C ASN A 802 -16.81 -46.67 -7.16
N HIS A 803 -16.55 -45.49 -6.59
CA HIS A 803 -16.03 -45.29 -5.22
C HIS A 803 -14.61 -45.84 -4.96
N ASP A 804 -13.88 -46.21 -6.00
CA ASP A 804 -12.47 -46.54 -5.87
C ASP A 804 -11.64 -45.25 -5.79
N THR A 805 -10.75 -45.17 -4.79
CA THR A 805 -9.79 -44.08 -4.68
C THR A 805 -8.51 -44.45 -5.43
N ILE A 806 -8.14 -43.63 -6.41
CA ILE A 806 -6.88 -43.80 -7.14
C ILE A 806 -5.88 -42.73 -6.67
N HIS A 807 -4.60 -43.10 -6.66
CA HIS A 807 -3.50 -42.26 -6.21
C HIS A 807 -2.53 -41.99 -7.38
N LEU A 808 -2.34 -40.71 -7.74
CA LEU A 808 -1.62 -40.30 -8.97
C LEU A 808 -0.11 -40.10 -8.78
N VAL A 809 0.40 -40.09 -7.56
CA VAL A 809 1.82 -39.84 -7.27
C VAL A 809 2.27 -40.67 -6.08
N GLN A 810 3.21 -41.59 -6.32
CA GLN A 810 4.19 -42.03 -5.33
C GLN A 810 5.46 -41.29 -5.77
N ALA A 811 5.82 -40.17 -5.13
CA ALA A 811 7.04 -39.46 -5.51
C ALA A 811 8.21 -40.42 -5.23
N GLU A 812 8.87 -40.92 -6.28
CA GLU A 812 9.99 -41.88 -6.14
C GLU A 812 11.17 -41.29 -5.34
N ASP A 813 11.19 -39.96 -5.18
CA ASP A 813 11.90 -39.27 -4.11
C ASP A 813 11.05 -38.05 -3.69
N PRO A 814 10.46 -38.00 -2.48
CA PRO A 814 9.96 -36.76 -1.95
C PRO A 814 11.19 -35.86 -1.76
N LYS A 815 11.46 -34.93 -2.68
CA LYS A 815 12.44 -33.87 -2.39
C LYS A 815 12.01 -33.26 -1.06
N ASP A 816 12.92 -33.28 -0.08
CA ASP A 816 12.68 -33.05 1.37
C ASP A 816 12.09 -31.67 1.75
N ASN A 817 11.56 -30.89 0.81
CA ASN A 817 10.84 -29.65 1.08
C ASN A 817 9.85 -29.31 -0.04
N LEU A 818 8.63 -28.87 0.32
CA LEU A 818 7.74 -28.07 -0.54
C LEU A 818 8.30 -26.64 -0.76
N SER A 819 9.61 -26.50 -0.93
CA SER A 819 10.23 -25.20 -1.20
C SER A 819 9.72 -24.57 -2.49
N SER A 820 9.13 -25.38 -3.39
CA SER A 820 8.40 -24.95 -4.57
C SER A 820 6.89 -25.22 -4.46
N ARG A 821 6.11 -24.32 -5.06
CA ARG A 821 4.65 -24.30 -4.98
C ARG A 821 4.08 -25.50 -5.75
N VAL A 822 3.48 -26.46 -5.04
CA VAL A 822 2.66 -27.50 -5.66
C VAL A 822 1.31 -26.90 -6.04
N PHE A 823 1.01 -26.93 -7.34
CA PHE A 823 -0.33 -26.66 -7.87
C PHE A 823 -0.87 -27.93 -8.50
N VAL A 824 -2.10 -28.27 -8.15
CA VAL A 824 -2.88 -29.29 -8.83
C VAL A 824 -4.03 -28.59 -9.51
N ARG A 825 -4.06 -28.61 -10.85
CA ARG A 825 -5.14 -28.00 -11.64
C ARG A 825 -6.02 -29.07 -12.24
N MET A 826 -7.33 -28.90 -12.10
CA MET A 826 -8.34 -29.72 -12.74
C MET A 826 -9.05 -28.88 -13.79
N HIS A 827 -8.93 -29.31 -15.05
CA HIS A 827 -9.62 -28.72 -16.19
C HIS A 827 -10.87 -29.52 -16.50
N ASN A 828 -12.03 -28.87 -16.61
CA ASN A 828 -13.23 -29.53 -17.10
C ASN A 828 -13.04 -29.94 -18.57
N GLY A 829 -13.16 -31.24 -18.86
CA GLY A 829 -13.26 -31.73 -20.23
C GLY A 829 -14.54 -31.24 -20.91
N HIS A 830 -14.47 -31.04 -22.23
CA HIS A 830 -15.60 -30.57 -23.03
C HIS A 830 -16.74 -31.59 -23.16
N GLU A 831 -16.49 -32.85 -22.79
CA GLU A 831 -17.45 -33.95 -22.76
C GLU A 831 -17.34 -34.72 -21.44
N SER A 832 -18.48 -35.26 -21.00
CA SER A 832 -18.71 -35.92 -19.71
C SER A 832 -17.57 -36.86 -19.28
N GLY A 833 -16.87 -36.49 -18.19
CA GLY A 833 -16.04 -37.39 -17.40
C GLY A 833 -14.52 -37.21 -17.51
N ALA A 834 -13.99 -36.51 -18.51
CA ALA A 834 -12.54 -36.32 -18.64
C ALA A 834 -12.04 -35.06 -17.91
N PHE A 835 -10.92 -35.15 -17.18
CA PHE A 835 -10.20 -33.98 -16.66
C PHE A 835 -8.68 -34.14 -16.83
N THR A 836 -8.01 -33.02 -17.01
CA THR A 836 -6.53 -32.99 -17.06
C THR A 836 -5.99 -32.54 -15.72
N LEU A 837 -5.00 -33.27 -15.20
CA LEU A 837 -4.23 -32.89 -14.03
C LEU A 837 -2.91 -32.27 -14.46
N GLN A 838 -2.66 -31.02 -14.06
CA GLN A 838 -1.32 -30.44 -14.16
C GLN A 838 -0.70 -30.44 -12.76
N VAL A 839 0.46 -31.07 -12.61
CA VAL A 839 1.27 -31.04 -11.38
C VAL A 839 2.56 -30.28 -11.68
N ASN A 840 2.73 -29.13 -11.05
CA ASN A 840 3.97 -28.36 -11.15
C ASN A 840 4.80 -28.56 -9.89
N GLN A 841 6.03 -29.04 -10.06
CA GLN A 841 7.06 -29.11 -9.03
C GLN A 841 8.32 -28.46 -9.62
N ASP A 842 8.88 -27.43 -8.96
CA ASP A 842 10.07 -26.67 -9.41
C ASP A 842 9.97 -26.00 -10.82
N ASP A 843 11.07 -25.36 -11.25
CA ASP A 843 11.34 -24.86 -12.61
C ASP A 843 11.48 -26.00 -13.65
N ASP A 844 11.10 -27.24 -13.29
CA ASP A 844 11.05 -28.38 -14.20
C ASP A 844 9.80 -28.28 -15.09
N GLU A 845 9.84 -28.91 -16.27
CA GLU A 845 8.70 -28.93 -17.17
C GLU A 845 7.46 -29.51 -16.47
N PRO A 846 6.28 -28.87 -16.58
CA PRO A 846 5.08 -29.29 -15.89
C PRO A 846 4.71 -30.74 -16.27
N ALA A 847 4.47 -31.59 -15.26
CA ALA A 847 3.98 -32.93 -15.51
C ALA A 847 2.47 -32.87 -15.78
N HIS A 848 2.07 -33.28 -16.99
CA HIS A 848 0.68 -33.36 -17.41
C HIS A 848 0.18 -34.80 -17.34
N TYR A 849 -0.95 -35.02 -16.69
CA TYR A 849 -1.63 -36.30 -16.65
C TYR A 849 -3.02 -36.15 -17.24
N LEU A 850 -3.36 -37.00 -18.20
CA LEU A 850 -4.71 -37.14 -18.68
C LEU A 850 -5.41 -38.20 -17.85
N CYS A 851 -6.52 -37.80 -17.22
CA CYS A 851 -7.42 -38.68 -16.51
C CYS A 851 -8.66 -38.87 -17.39
N ASN A 852 -8.68 -39.96 -18.14
CA ASN A 852 -9.83 -40.32 -18.96
C ASN A 852 -10.77 -41.22 -18.15
N VAL A 853 -12.00 -40.75 -17.97
CA VAL A 853 -13.14 -41.58 -17.57
C VAL A 853 -13.86 -41.96 -18.86
N LEU A 854 -13.25 -42.87 -19.62
CA LEU A 854 -13.86 -43.44 -20.82
C LEU A 854 -14.59 -44.72 -20.36
N ASP A 855 -15.88 -44.57 -20.13
CA ASP A 855 -16.80 -45.55 -19.55
C ASP A 855 -16.64 -45.80 -18.03
N LEU A 856 -17.79 -46.04 -17.40
CA LEU A 856 -18.02 -46.19 -15.96
C LEU A 856 -17.16 -47.25 -15.25
N ASP A 857 -16.37 -48.05 -16.00
CA ASP A 857 -15.61 -49.19 -15.50
C ASP A 857 -14.08 -49.12 -15.72
N ASP A 858 -13.55 -48.18 -16.52
CA ASP A 858 -12.11 -48.11 -16.82
C ASP A 858 -11.54 -46.68 -16.65
N PHE A 859 -10.93 -46.42 -15.48
CA PHE A 859 -10.17 -45.19 -15.25
C PHE A 859 -8.72 -45.37 -15.74
N THR A 860 -8.32 -44.61 -16.76
CA THR A 860 -6.92 -44.64 -17.25
C THR A 860 -6.22 -43.32 -16.95
N VAL A 861 -5.13 -43.42 -16.19
CA VAL A 861 -4.14 -42.35 -16.03
C VAL A 861 -3.06 -42.56 -17.08
N SER A 862 -2.88 -41.58 -17.97
CA SER A 862 -1.72 -41.55 -18.86
C SER A 862 -0.94 -40.26 -18.64
N ARG A 863 0.38 -40.38 -18.40
CA ARG A 863 1.27 -39.23 -18.43
C ARG A 863 1.35 -38.75 -19.87
N ILE A 864 1.10 -37.46 -20.07
CA ILE A 864 1.29 -36.79 -21.35
C ILE A 864 2.65 -36.11 -21.31
N ASP A 865 3.56 -36.54 -22.18
CA ASP A 865 4.76 -35.78 -22.48
C ASP A 865 4.39 -34.64 -23.44
N ALA A 866 3.97 -33.52 -22.85
CA ALA A 866 3.64 -32.29 -23.56
C ALA A 866 4.38 -31.12 -22.93
N HIS A 867 5.12 -30.39 -23.75
CA HIS A 867 5.93 -29.25 -23.31
C HIS A 867 5.09 -27.96 -23.14
N THR A 868 3.83 -27.95 -23.60
CA THR A 868 2.91 -26.83 -23.42
C THR A 868 1.46 -27.30 -23.17
N PRO A 869 0.62 -26.51 -22.46
CA PRO A 869 -0.81 -26.80 -22.32
C PRO A 869 -1.53 -26.92 -23.68
N HIS A 870 -1.07 -26.18 -24.70
CA HIS A 870 -1.65 -26.24 -26.04
C HIS A 870 -1.36 -27.58 -26.73
N ASP A 871 -0.20 -28.21 -26.48
CA ASP A 871 0.12 -29.55 -26.98
C ASP A 871 -0.73 -30.62 -26.28
N VAL A 872 -1.03 -30.44 -24.98
CA VAL A 872 -1.99 -31.28 -24.24
C VAL A 872 -3.37 -31.22 -24.88
N TYR A 873 -3.91 -30.02 -25.15
CA TYR A 873 -5.19 -29.85 -25.82
C TYR A 873 -5.21 -30.45 -27.23
N ARG A 874 -4.10 -30.38 -27.97
CA ARG A 874 -3.98 -30.95 -29.32
C ARG A 874 -3.94 -32.48 -29.30
N GLN A 875 -3.23 -33.07 -28.34
CA GLN A 875 -3.17 -34.52 -28.15
C GLN A 875 -4.50 -35.08 -27.62
N LEU A 876 -5.20 -34.33 -26.76
CA LEU A 876 -6.59 -34.59 -26.35
C LEU A 876 -7.53 -34.68 -27.56
N TYR A 877 -7.46 -33.70 -28.47
CA TYR A 877 -8.29 -33.68 -29.68
C TYR A 877 -8.01 -34.88 -30.61
N HIS A 878 -6.75 -35.32 -30.69
CA HIS A 878 -6.33 -36.48 -31.49
C HIS A 878 -6.68 -37.83 -30.85
N ALA A 879 -6.62 -37.95 -29.52
CA ALA A 879 -6.96 -39.19 -28.82
C ALA A 879 -8.47 -39.50 -28.89
N VAL A 880 -9.32 -38.46 -28.88
CA VAL A 880 -10.77 -38.60 -29.01
C VAL A 880 -11.19 -38.91 -30.46
N THR A 881 -10.57 -38.28 -31.47
CA THR A 881 -10.92 -38.53 -32.89
C THR A 881 -10.49 -39.90 -33.42
N VAL A 882 -9.52 -40.58 -32.78
CA VAL A 882 -9.09 -41.93 -33.18
C VAL A 882 -10.04 -43.02 -32.67
N HIS A 883 -10.85 -42.74 -31.64
CA HIS A 883 -11.82 -43.71 -31.11
C HIS A 883 -13.17 -43.75 -31.87
N ASP A 884 -13.50 -42.72 -32.64
CA ASP A 884 -14.74 -42.64 -33.44
C ASP A 884 -14.59 -43.04 -34.92
N ALA A 885 -13.37 -43.35 -35.39
CA ALA A 885 -13.15 -43.78 -36.77
C ALA A 885 -13.39 -45.29 -36.92
N SER A 886 -14.54 -45.65 -37.51
CA SER A 886 -14.79 -47.01 -38.01
C SER A 886 -13.66 -47.46 -38.95
N PRO A 887 -13.25 -48.75 -38.94
CA PRO A 887 -12.13 -49.26 -39.76
C PRO A 887 -12.32 -49.08 -41.28
N HIS A 888 -13.48 -48.62 -41.73
CA HIS A 888 -13.81 -48.51 -43.14
C HIS A 888 -13.40 -47.18 -43.82
N GLU A 889 -13.06 -46.14 -43.05
CA GLU A 889 -12.65 -44.83 -43.62
C GLU A 889 -11.12 -44.63 -43.69
N ALA A 890 -10.32 -45.50 -43.08
CA ALA A 890 -8.85 -45.40 -43.10
C ALA A 890 -8.18 -45.95 -44.39
N ALA A 891 -8.96 -46.30 -45.42
CA ALA A 891 -8.47 -46.88 -46.68
C ALA A 891 -8.77 -46.04 -47.94
N LEU A 892 -8.93 -44.72 -47.80
CA LEU A 892 -9.00 -43.76 -48.91
C LEU A 892 -7.94 -42.67 -48.80
#